data_AF-A0A951DHI4-F1
#
_entry.id   AF-A0A951DHI4-F1
#
_cell.length_a   1.000
_cell.length_b   1.000
_cell.length_c   1.000
_cell.angle_alpha   90.00
_cell.angle_beta   90.00
_cell.angle_gamma   90.00
#
_symmetry.space_group_name_H-M   'P 1'
#
loop_
_entity.id
_entity.type
_entity.pdbx_description
1 polymer ?
#
loop_
_entity_poly.entity_id
_entity_poly.type
_entity_poly.pdbx_seq_one_letter_code
_entity_poly.pdbx_strand_id
1 'polypeptide(L)'
;MTFTALLAFCLLSVLSLSPFTPLSSETTAAPSSANAPAALKLTFPGSDKFIDYSKYGEFRNAGTDKYQYVVKDRKGLAAVSPEGVDPNNGANDDPTLQELRRNKSLNGTHWDYTDHVNRPLRFYAWLAAREESGVRQYFLGKALEDNGYLTQAIQAYYAGLVLYPKSVGKTFWGTPLYISRMALDRIDYLTRKHPELGLTLADASVKIENGFDDDTANDRILVNPGHWVQSAPSQQGQDMTAAKAVKTIGGPDIQLVKYDNGAWQLLKDGKPFPIQAMAYCPTPVGLGSKSPGYEVNGSWQTADRNHNGLIDGAEECWVDKNKNNVQDPDETLTSDEALMAKMGVNTVRIYHHVYNKELLRKWHEKYGTMFMIGDFAGGYAVGSGVDFYTGTDYNNAEQQKSILEGIKSMVMSEKDEPYVLMWVLGNENVYGVGSNAKKDPVAFFKFINQAAEMIKQIDPKHPVAISSGDLYHFDLFVEYCPAVDIYGCNVYRGDAGMGRSFWQSIHDLGDRPVVITEYGNSAFGKNRSESEIEEFHKNYHQGNWEDITYNMAGHPGFGNALGGVAFEFCDEWWKAELFPQDQHNAEPQHPAPFCDGNNYEEWYGFYSLGNGQNSPFMRQPRAVIDYYTQVWNRP
;
A
#
# COMPACT_ATOMS: atom_id res chain seq x y z
N MET A 1 -32.87 25.57 -9.62
CA MET A 1 -31.62 25.49 -8.84
C MET A 1 -31.13 24.07 -8.95
N THR A 2 -30.30 23.81 -9.95
CA THR A 2 -29.75 22.49 -10.30
C THR A 2 -28.25 22.68 -10.31
N PHE A 3 -27.59 22.36 -9.20
CA PHE A 3 -26.15 22.40 -9.04
C PHE A 3 -25.61 21.00 -9.32
N THR A 4 -25.16 20.78 -10.55
CA THR A 4 -24.32 19.64 -10.93
C THR A 4 -22.90 19.94 -10.47
N ALA A 5 -22.55 19.49 -9.27
CA ALA A 5 -21.19 19.52 -8.76
C ALA A 5 -20.44 18.29 -9.28
N LEU A 6 -19.39 18.52 -10.07
CA LEU A 6 -18.40 17.52 -10.43
C LEU A 6 -17.67 17.06 -9.17
N LEU A 7 -17.83 15.78 -8.81
CA LEU A 7 -17.08 15.12 -7.73
C LEU A 7 -15.92 14.30 -8.30
N ALA A 8 -14.79 14.40 -7.59
CA ALA A 8 -13.71 13.42 -7.41
C ALA A 8 -12.73 13.13 -8.56
N PHE A 9 -11.66 13.93 -8.66
CA PHE A 9 -10.37 13.38 -9.08
C PHE A 9 -9.87 12.38 -8.00
N CYS A 10 -9.48 11.20 -8.47
CA CYS A 10 -8.54 10.23 -7.87
C CYS A 10 -9.00 9.36 -6.69
N LEU A 11 -9.07 8.04 -6.96
CA LEU A 11 -9.08 6.98 -5.96
C LEU A 11 -7.70 6.30 -5.78
N LEU A 12 -6.70 6.60 -6.60
CA LEU A 12 -5.30 6.49 -6.28
C LEU A 12 -4.56 7.61 -7.00
N SER A 13 -4.32 8.70 -6.28
CA SER A 13 -3.19 9.55 -6.61
C SER A 13 -2.50 9.85 -5.31
N VAL A 14 -1.55 8.97 -5.00
CA VAL A 14 -0.25 9.25 -4.39
C VAL A 14 0.06 7.98 -3.62
N LEU A 15 0.87 7.10 -4.23
CA LEU A 15 1.89 6.27 -3.60
C LEU A 15 2.41 5.30 -4.64
N SER A 16 3.51 5.70 -5.26
CA SER A 16 4.40 4.76 -5.87
C SER A 16 5.82 5.17 -5.55
N LEU A 17 6.58 4.22 -5.01
CA LEU A 17 8.03 4.33 -4.87
C LEU A 17 8.72 4.14 -6.25
N SER A 18 8.10 4.65 -7.33
CA SER A 18 8.64 4.66 -8.68
C SER A 18 9.35 5.99 -8.91
N PRO A 19 10.67 6.01 -9.16
CA PRO A 19 11.37 7.25 -9.39
C PRO A 19 11.27 7.72 -10.85
N PHE A 20 11.63 8.99 -11.02
CA PHE A 20 11.49 9.84 -12.21
C PHE A 20 11.50 9.17 -13.59
N THR A 21 10.47 9.42 -14.40
CA THR A 21 10.55 9.56 -15.85
C THR A 21 10.44 11.05 -16.20
N PRO A 22 11.34 11.64 -17.01
CA PRO A 22 11.03 12.92 -17.65
C PRO A 22 9.93 12.66 -18.67
N LEU A 23 8.81 13.38 -18.58
CA LEU A 23 7.90 13.57 -19.71
C LEU A 23 8.64 14.41 -20.77
N SER A 24 9.49 13.78 -21.57
CA SER A 24 9.80 14.29 -22.90
C SER A 24 8.61 13.96 -23.79
N SER A 25 8.02 14.97 -24.42
CA SER A 25 6.99 14.85 -25.46
C SER A 25 7.52 14.23 -26.77
N GLU A 26 8.51 13.36 -26.69
CA GLU A 26 8.96 12.52 -27.78
C GLU A 26 8.55 11.10 -27.43
N THR A 27 7.72 10.50 -28.28
CA THR A 27 7.48 9.06 -28.31
C THR A 27 8.81 8.35 -28.57
N THR A 28 9.59 8.13 -27.51
CA THR A 28 10.73 7.22 -27.56
C THR A 28 10.16 5.83 -27.80
N ALA A 29 10.51 5.24 -28.95
CA ALA A 29 10.18 3.86 -29.26
C ALA A 29 10.48 2.96 -28.04
N ALA A 30 9.61 1.99 -27.76
CA ALA A 30 9.83 1.04 -26.69
C ALA A 30 11.26 0.46 -26.76
N PRO A 31 11.93 0.23 -25.61
CA PRO A 31 13.24 -0.38 -25.57
C PRO A 31 13.33 -1.60 -26.50
N SER A 32 14.31 -1.62 -27.40
CA SER A 32 14.49 -2.74 -28.32
C SER A 32 14.96 -3.96 -27.56
N SER A 33 14.19 -5.05 -27.59
CA SER A 33 14.60 -6.36 -27.08
C SER A 33 15.52 -7.13 -28.04
N ALA A 34 15.85 -6.55 -29.20
CA ALA A 34 16.73 -7.18 -30.17
C ALA A 34 18.09 -7.48 -29.52
N ASN A 35 18.51 -8.75 -29.56
CA ASN A 35 19.75 -9.24 -28.95
C ASN A 35 19.82 -9.13 -27.41
N ALA A 36 18.68 -9.04 -26.72
CA ALA A 36 18.66 -9.09 -25.27
C ALA A 36 19.07 -10.48 -24.76
N PRO A 37 19.88 -10.58 -23.69
CA PRO A 37 20.26 -11.87 -23.13
C PRO A 37 19.04 -12.58 -22.52
N ALA A 38 19.03 -13.91 -22.64
CA ALA A 38 17.96 -14.75 -22.10
C ALA A 38 18.03 -14.89 -20.56
N ALA A 39 19.22 -14.76 -19.98
CA ALA A 39 19.47 -14.81 -18.55
C ALA A 39 20.61 -13.86 -18.17
N LEU A 40 20.56 -13.33 -16.95
CA LEU A 40 21.64 -12.54 -16.38
C LEU A 40 22.79 -13.48 -15.99
N LYS A 41 24.03 -13.09 -16.32
CA LYS A 41 25.24 -13.79 -15.93
C LYS A 41 26.26 -12.77 -15.42
N LEU A 42 26.45 -12.74 -14.11
CA LEU A 42 27.44 -11.85 -13.50
C LEU A 42 28.86 -12.28 -13.91
N THR A 43 29.68 -11.32 -14.29
CA THR A 43 31.12 -11.54 -14.55
C THR A 43 31.85 -11.94 -13.28
N PHE A 44 31.43 -11.40 -12.14
CA PHE A 44 31.92 -11.73 -10.82
C PHE A 44 30.78 -11.78 -9.81
N PRO A 45 30.39 -12.97 -9.31
CA PRO A 45 29.27 -13.11 -8.37
C PRO A 45 29.60 -12.71 -6.92
N GLY A 46 30.83 -12.24 -6.67
CA GLY A 46 31.39 -12.08 -5.32
C GLY A 46 32.08 -13.35 -4.82
N SER A 47 32.96 -13.21 -3.83
CA SER A 47 33.67 -14.34 -3.20
C SER A 47 33.12 -14.71 -1.83
N ASP A 48 32.39 -13.82 -1.19
CA ASP A 48 31.76 -14.03 0.11
C ASP A 48 30.24 -14.11 0.00
N LYS A 49 29.63 -14.91 0.87
CA LYS A 49 28.16 -14.97 1.01
C LYS A 49 27.56 -13.64 1.52
N PHE A 50 28.33 -12.88 2.28
CA PHE A 50 27.98 -11.52 2.73
C PHE A 50 29.27 -10.73 2.97
N ILE A 51 29.21 -9.41 2.78
CA ILE A 51 30.38 -8.55 2.95
C ILE A 51 30.43 -8.04 4.39
N ASP A 52 31.46 -8.46 5.13
CA ASP A 52 31.79 -7.88 6.43
C ASP A 52 32.65 -6.63 6.23
N TYR A 53 31.98 -5.47 6.16
CA TYR A 53 32.63 -4.17 5.95
C TYR A 53 33.62 -3.82 7.07
N SER A 54 33.56 -4.41 8.26
CA SER A 54 34.54 -4.14 9.33
C SER A 54 35.96 -4.59 8.95
N LYS A 55 36.11 -5.53 8.01
CA LYS A 55 37.40 -6.01 7.50
C LYS A 55 38.10 -5.01 6.57
N TYR A 56 37.33 -4.12 5.92
CA TYR A 56 37.82 -3.26 4.85
C TYR A 56 37.80 -1.77 5.19
N GLY A 57 37.30 -1.41 6.37
CA GLY A 57 37.11 -0.03 6.76
C GLY A 57 36.72 0.12 8.22
N GLU A 58 36.13 1.26 8.54
CA GLU A 58 35.76 1.63 9.91
C GLU A 58 34.43 2.36 9.91
N PHE A 59 33.49 1.88 10.72
CA PHE A 59 32.24 2.58 11.01
C PHE A 59 32.50 3.67 12.06
N ARG A 60 32.11 4.91 11.76
CA ARG A 60 32.22 6.05 12.67
C ARG A 60 30.83 6.60 12.99
N ASN A 61 30.60 6.90 14.26
CA ASN A 61 29.36 7.51 14.77
C ASN A 61 28.07 6.76 14.34
N ALA A 62 28.10 5.42 14.33
CA ALA A 62 26.93 4.60 14.06
C ALA A 62 25.77 4.96 15.01
N GLY A 63 24.55 5.00 14.46
CA GLY A 63 23.34 5.42 15.16
C GLY A 63 23.13 6.94 15.25
N THR A 64 23.97 7.74 14.60
CA THR A 64 23.86 9.21 14.61
C THR A 64 23.75 9.78 13.19
N ASP A 65 23.36 11.05 13.08
CA ASP A 65 23.33 11.82 11.82
C ASP A 65 24.72 12.15 11.26
N LYS A 66 25.78 11.83 12.04
CA LYS A 66 27.19 11.93 11.65
C LYS A 66 27.79 10.58 11.24
N TYR A 67 26.95 9.56 11.05
CA TYR A 67 27.41 8.25 10.60
C TYR A 67 28.21 8.36 9.29
N GLN A 68 29.33 7.65 9.25
CA GLN A 68 30.17 7.50 8.07
C GLN A 68 30.90 6.16 8.10
N TYR A 69 30.96 5.48 6.96
CA TYR A 69 31.91 4.39 6.75
C TYR A 69 33.17 4.90 6.05
N VAL A 70 34.33 4.67 6.67
CA VAL A 70 35.63 5.08 6.13
C VAL A 70 36.35 3.86 5.56
N VAL A 71 36.41 3.78 4.24
CA VAL A 71 37.10 2.69 3.52
C VAL A 71 38.61 2.78 3.75
N LYS A 72 39.22 1.71 4.27
CA LYS A 72 40.67 1.57 4.47
C LYS A 72 41.35 0.70 3.42
N ASP A 73 40.64 -0.33 2.94
CA ASP A 73 41.10 -1.22 1.86
C ASP A 73 40.05 -1.31 0.76
N ARG A 74 40.07 -0.32 -0.15
CA ARG A 74 39.14 -0.28 -1.28
C ARG A 74 39.37 -1.42 -2.28
N LYS A 75 40.61 -1.87 -2.45
CA LYS A 75 40.95 -2.94 -3.40
C LYS A 75 40.47 -4.29 -2.87
N GLY A 76 40.69 -4.57 -1.59
CA GLY A 76 40.17 -5.77 -0.94
C GLY A 76 38.65 -5.81 -0.93
N LEU A 77 37.99 -4.68 -0.65
CA LEU A 77 36.53 -4.58 -0.71
C LEU A 77 35.99 -4.84 -2.13
N ALA A 78 36.58 -4.19 -3.14
CA ALA A 78 36.20 -4.42 -4.55
C ALA A 78 36.40 -5.88 -4.99
N ALA A 79 37.43 -6.56 -4.46
CA ALA A 79 37.74 -7.95 -4.81
C ALA A 79 36.75 -8.97 -4.21
N VAL A 80 35.92 -8.58 -3.24
CA VAL A 80 34.87 -9.45 -2.67
C VAL A 80 33.46 -9.02 -3.08
N SER A 81 33.26 -7.75 -3.42
CA SER A 81 31.98 -7.22 -3.89
C SER A 81 31.58 -7.81 -5.24
N PRO A 82 30.35 -8.35 -5.39
CA PRO A 82 29.82 -8.75 -6.69
C PRO A 82 29.79 -7.60 -7.71
N GLU A 83 29.69 -7.96 -8.98
CA GLU A 83 29.40 -7.00 -10.04
C GLU A 83 28.10 -6.23 -9.75
N GLY A 84 28.16 -4.90 -9.86
CA GLY A 84 27.03 -4.03 -9.55
C GLY A 84 26.87 -3.73 -8.05
N VAL A 85 27.79 -4.20 -7.21
CA VAL A 85 27.86 -3.86 -5.78
C VAL A 85 29.09 -3.02 -5.55
N ASP A 86 28.90 -1.76 -5.18
CA ASP A 86 30.02 -0.85 -4.98
C ASP A 86 30.97 -1.36 -3.87
N PRO A 87 32.29 -1.18 -4.05
CA PRO A 87 32.95 -0.40 -5.10
C PRO A 87 33.23 -1.18 -6.41
N ASN A 88 32.73 -2.40 -6.58
CA ASN A 88 32.87 -3.14 -7.84
C ASN A 88 31.73 -2.81 -8.82
N ASN A 89 31.97 -1.83 -9.68
CA ASN A 89 30.95 -1.39 -10.63
C ASN A 89 30.83 -2.26 -11.89
N GLY A 90 31.81 -3.13 -12.22
CA GLY A 90 31.86 -4.08 -13.36
C GLY A 90 31.57 -3.54 -14.78
N ALA A 91 31.06 -2.32 -14.91
CA ALA A 91 30.40 -1.81 -16.12
C ALA A 91 31.33 -1.61 -17.32
N ASN A 92 32.64 -1.54 -17.08
CA ASN A 92 33.64 -1.44 -18.14
C ASN A 92 34.13 -2.80 -18.62
N ASP A 93 34.09 -3.81 -17.75
CA ASP A 93 34.69 -5.12 -17.97
C ASP A 93 33.65 -6.18 -18.39
N ASP A 94 32.35 -5.86 -18.30
CA ASP A 94 31.26 -6.76 -18.68
C ASP A 94 31.11 -6.91 -20.21
N PRO A 95 31.40 -8.09 -20.79
CA PRO A 95 31.35 -8.29 -22.24
C PRO A 95 29.93 -8.18 -22.82
N THR A 96 28.91 -8.56 -22.05
CA THR A 96 27.50 -8.48 -22.44
C THR A 96 27.03 -7.03 -22.47
N LEU A 97 27.36 -6.22 -21.47
CA LEU A 97 27.08 -4.79 -21.49
C LEU A 97 27.82 -4.10 -22.65
N GLN A 98 29.07 -4.47 -22.92
CA GLN A 98 29.78 -3.94 -24.09
C GLN A 98 29.09 -4.32 -25.41
N GLU A 99 28.53 -5.53 -25.51
CA GLU A 99 27.74 -5.94 -26.67
C GLU A 99 26.44 -5.15 -26.80
N LEU A 100 25.69 -5.00 -25.71
CA LEU A 100 24.45 -4.22 -25.64
C LEU A 100 24.67 -2.74 -26.01
N ARG A 101 25.84 -2.18 -25.69
CA ARG A 101 26.25 -0.84 -26.14
C ARG A 101 26.56 -0.81 -27.63
N ARG A 102 27.30 -1.79 -28.16
CA ARG A 102 27.69 -1.85 -29.58
C ARG A 102 26.48 -2.00 -30.49
N ASN A 103 25.49 -2.81 -30.11
CA ASN A 103 24.30 -3.07 -30.91
C ASN A 103 23.13 -2.09 -30.64
N LYS A 104 23.30 -1.14 -29.70
CA LYS A 104 22.28 -0.15 -29.29
C LYS A 104 20.99 -0.81 -28.76
N SER A 105 21.14 -1.86 -27.96
CA SER A 105 20.03 -2.55 -27.29
C SER A 105 19.65 -1.94 -25.93
N LEU A 106 20.38 -0.91 -25.48
CA LEU A 106 20.01 -0.06 -24.32
C LEU A 106 19.71 1.37 -24.81
N ASN A 107 18.51 1.57 -25.37
CA ASN A 107 18.00 2.89 -25.77
C ASN A 107 17.08 3.48 -24.68
N GLY A 108 17.02 4.80 -24.55
CA GLY A 108 16.24 5.46 -23.50
C GLY A 108 17.04 5.67 -22.21
N THR A 109 16.33 5.87 -21.11
CA THR A 109 16.88 6.07 -19.76
C THR A 109 16.91 4.75 -18.99
N HIS A 110 17.72 4.64 -17.94
CA HIS A 110 17.72 3.46 -17.06
C HIS A 110 16.36 3.21 -16.39
N TRP A 111 15.54 4.27 -16.21
CA TRP A 111 14.21 4.17 -15.65
C TRP A 111 13.25 3.35 -16.51
N ASP A 112 13.36 3.45 -17.83
CA ASP A 112 12.57 2.68 -18.81
C ASP A 112 12.80 1.16 -18.69
N TYR A 113 13.88 0.77 -18.02
CA TYR A 113 14.24 -0.63 -17.81
C TYR A 113 13.84 -1.17 -16.44
N THR A 114 13.38 -0.35 -15.49
CA THR A 114 13.17 -0.78 -14.09
C THR A 114 12.20 -1.96 -13.97
N ASP A 115 11.14 -1.96 -14.78
CA ASP A 115 10.10 -3.01 -14.80
C ASP A 115 10.00 -3.70 -16.16
N HIS A 116 11.03 -3.56 -17.00
CA HIS A 116 11.06 -4.11 -18.35
C HIS A 116 10.88 -5.64 -18.37
N VAL A 117 10.18 -6.16 -19.39
CA VAL A 117 9.85 -7.60 -19.49
C VAL A 117 11.07 -8.51 -19.53
N ASN A 118 12.13 -8.11 -20.24
CA ASN A 118 13.42 -8.78 -20.19
C ASN A 118 14.17 -8.36 -18.90
N ARG A 119 14.16 -9.24 -17.90
CA ARG A 119 14.76 -9.01 -16.58
C ARG A 119 16.28 -8.77 -16.62
N PRO A 120 17.07 -9.46 -17.47
CA PRO A 120 18.50 -9.14 -17.61
C PRO A 120 18.79 -7.70 -18.05
N LEU A 121 17.97 -7.11 -18.93
CA LEU A 121 18.16 -5.72 -19.35
C LEU A 121 17.99 -4.72 -18.20
N ARG A 122 17.18 -5.04 -17.18
CA ARG A 122 17.05 -4.20 -15.97
C ARG A 122 18.42 -3.98 -15.34
N PHE A 123 19.18 -5.07 -15.14
CA PHE A 123 20.50 -5.02 -14.53
C PHE A 123 21.49 -4.23 -15.39
N TYR A 124 21.60 -4.53 -16.68
CA TYR A 124 22.59 -3.87 -17.54
C TYR A 124 22.30 -2.38 -17.75
N ALA A 125 21.04 -1.99 -17.84
CA ALA A 125 20.65 -0.58 -17.89
C ALA A 125 21.11 0.17 -16.62
N TRP A 126 20.84 -0.40 -15.45
CA TRP A 126 21.25 0.15 -14.16
C TRP A 126 22.77 0.10 -13.91
N LEU A 127 23.45 -0.92 -14.43
CA LEU A 127 24.91 -1.06 -14.38
C LEU A 127 25.59 0.06 -15.18
N ALA A 128 24.99 0.43 -16.32
CA ALA A 128 25.46 1.52 -17.18
C ALA A 128 24.98 2.92 -16.75
N ALA A 129 24.05 3.01 -15.80
CA ALA A 129 23.38 4.25 -15.43
C ALA A 129 24.34 5.27 -14.83
N ARG A 130 24.14 6.54 -15.21
CA ARG A 130 24.73 7.70 -14.55
C ARG A 130 23.68 8.33 -13.65
N GLU A 131 23.61 7.82 -12.43
CA GLU A 131 22.62 8.20 -11.41
C GLU A 131 23.34 8.45 -10.07
N GLU A 132 22.67 9.14 -9.15
CA GLU A 132 23.13 9.26 -7.76
C GLU A 132 23.50 7.87 -7.21
N SER A 133 24.63 7.77 -6.50
CA SER A 133 25.27 6.47 -6.24
C SER A 133 24.41 5.55 -5.36
N GLY A 134 23.73 6.10 -4.35
CA GLY A 134 22.79 5.34 -3.53
C GLY A 134 21.57 4.87 -4.31
N VAL A 135 20.95 5.76 -5.09
CA VAL A 135 19.81 5.42 -5.96
C VAL A 135 20.21 4.29 -6.92
N ARG A 136 21.33 4.45 -7.64
CA ARG A 136 21.87 3.42 -8.54
C ARG A 136 22.10 2.10 -7.81
N GLN A 137 22.71 2.15 -6.62
CA GLN A 137 23.01 0.95 -5.84
C GLN A 137 21.75 0.19 -5.41
N TYR A 138 20.68 0.92 -5.04
CA TYR A 138 19.39 0.31 -4.71
C TYR A 138 18.76 -0.40 -5.91
N PHE A 139 18.70 0.26 -7.07
CA PHE A 139 18.08 -0.33 -8.26
C PHE A 139 18.92 -1.44 -8.90
N LEU A 140 20.25 -1.44 -8.71
CA LEU A 140 21.08 -2.61 -8.98
C LEU A 140 20.69 -3.79 -8.08
N GLY A 141 20.41 -3.53 -6.80
CA GLY A 141 19.85 -4.53 -5.88
C GLY A 141 18.51 -5.08 -6.35
N LYS A 142 17.57 -4.21 -6.75
CA LYS A 142 16.27 -4.62 -7.32
C LYS A 142 16.45 -5.46 -8.59
N ALA A 143 17.32 -5.04 -9.49
CA ALA A 143 17.56 -5.80 -10.72
C ALA A 143 18.18 -7.18 -10.46
N LEU A 144 19.10 -7.29 -9.49
CA LEU A 144 19.65 -8.58 -9.06
C LEU A 144 18.57 -9.47 -8.46
N GLU A 145 17.70 -8.90 -7.63
CA GLU A 145 16.57 -9.60 -7.02
C GLU A 145 15.59 -10.13 -8.08
N ASP A 146 15.18 -9.28 -9.02
CA ASP A 146 14.28 -9.64 -10.12
C ASP A 146 14.83 -10.83 -10.95
N ASN A 147 16.16 -10.94 -11.05
CA ASN A 147 16.87 -12.02 -11.74
C ASN A 147 17.19 -13.24 -10.84
N GLY A 148 16.72 -13.26 -9.59
CA GLY A 148 16.90 -14.38 -8.65
C GLY A 148 18.25 -14.43 -7.92
N TYR A 149 19.08 -13.39 -8.03
CA TYR A 149 20.38 -13.29 -7.36
C TYR A 149 20.23 -12.73 -5.93
N LEU A 150 19.47 -13.43 -5.08
CA LEU A 150 19.03 -12.91 -3.78
C LEU A 150 20.19 -12.51 -2.84
N THR A 151 21.26 -13.31 -2.81
CA THR A 151 22.42 -13.00 -1.97
C THR A 151 23.13 -11.72 -2.42
N GLN A 152 23.31 -11.55 -3.73
CA GLN A 152 23.92 -10.35 -4.31
C GLN A 152 22.99 -9.13 -4.19
N ALA A 153 21.68 -9.33 -4.29
CA ALA A 153 20.69 -8.27 -4.05
C ALA A 153 20.78 -7.75 -2.60
N ILE A 154 20.84 -8.64 -1.61
CA ILE A 154 21.06 -8.27 -0.21
C ILE A 154 22.38 -7.50 -0.03
N GLN A 155 23.46 -7.95 -0.67
CA GLN A 155 24.74 -7.25 -0.63
C GLN A 155 24.66 -5.86 -1.28
N ALA A 156 23.92 -5.71 -2.38
CA ALA A 156 23.68 -4.42 -3.04
C ALA A 156 22.89 -3.46 -2.14
N TYR A 157 21.78 -3.92 -1.54
CA TYR A 157 21.03 -3.12 -0.58
C TYR A 157 21.88 -2.74 0.63
N TYR A 158 22.67 -3.68 1.16
CA TYR A 158 23.53 -3.40 2.30
C TYR A 158 24.64 -2.40 1.96
N ALA A 159 25.19 -2.45 0.75
CA ALA A 159 26.11 -1.43 0.24
C ALA A 159 25.43 -0.04 0.21
N GLY A 160 24.17 0.03 -0.21
CA GLY A 160 23.35 1.25 -0.13
C GLY A 160 23.27 1.82 1.29
N LEU A 161 22.97 0.96 2.27
CA LEU A 161 22.90 1.34 3.69
C LEU A 161 24.25 1.80 4.25
N VAL A 162 25.34 1.09 3.93
CA VAL A 162 26.68 1.33 4.51
C VAL A 162 27.40 2.50 3.86
N LEU A 163 27.43 2.54 2.52
CA LEU A 163 28.22 3.48 1.71
C LEU A 163 27.46 4.76 1.39
N TYR A 164 26.13 4.67 1.26
CA TYR A 164 25.27 5.76 0.80
C TYR A 164 24.14 6.09 1.80
N PRO A 165 24.45 6.23 3.11
CA PRO A 165 23.43 6.32 4.16
C PRO A 165 22.51 7.55 4.05
N LYS A 166 22.99 8.60 3.38
CA LYS A 166 22.32 9.91 3.24
C LYS A 166 21.75 10.16 1.83
N SER A 167 21.82 9.17 0.96
CA SER A 167 21.30 9.30 -0.40
C SER A 167 19.77 9.35 -0.39
N VAL A 168 19.23 10.33 -1.10
CA VAL A 168 17.80 10.58 -1.23
C VAL A 168 17.45 10.69 -2.70
N GLY A 169 16.59 9.79 -3.17
CA GLY A 169 15.94 9.88 -4.48
C GLY A 169 14.62 10.64 -4.40
N LYS A 170 13.84 10.62 -5.49
CA LYS A 170 12.50 11.22 -5.54
C LYS A 170 11.51 10.31 -6.26
N THR A 171 10.26 10.28 -5.80
CA THR A 171 9.15 9.63 -6.51
C THR A 171 8.72 10.43 -7.74
N PHE A 172 7.81 9.88 -8.53
CA PHE A 172 7.09 10.60 -9.59
C PHE A 172 6.44 11.90 -9.09
N TRP A 173 5.95 11.93 -7.85
CA TRP A 173 5.29 13.09 -7.25
C TRP A 173 6.27 14.08 -6.59
N GLY A 174 7.58 13.83 -6.69
CA GLY A 174 8.62 14.66 -6.10
C GLY A 174 8.87 14.41 -4.61
N THR A 175 8.17 13.45 -4.00
CA THR A 175 8.34 13.11 -2.58
C THR A 175 9.67 12.37 -2.34
N PRO A 176 10.30 12.50 -1.16
CA PRO A 176 11.62 11.93 -0.89
C PRO A 176 11.65 10.40 -0.85
N LEU A 177 12.70 9.80 -1.43
CA LEU A 177 13.01 8.37 -1.35
C LEU A 177 14.31 8.14 -0.58
N TYR A 178 14.21 7.78 0.70
CA TYR A 178 15.39 7.55 1.54
C TYR A 178 15.98 6.17 1.28
N ILE A 179 17.10 6.14 0.55
CA ILE A 179 17.69 4.91 0.03
C ILE A 179 18.09 3.95 1.15
N SER A 180 18.67 4.45 2.24
CA SER A 180 19.08 3.63 3.38
C SER A 180 17.88 2.96 4.05
N ARG A 181 16.74 3.64 4.14
CA ARG A 181 15.49 3.10 4.68
C ARG A 181 14.91 2.02 3.77
N MET A 182 14.78 2.31 2.47
CA MET A 182 14.30 1.33 1.49
C MET A 182 15.19 0.09 1.42
N ALA A 183 16.52 0.27 1.45
CA ALA A 183 17.46 -0.83 1.46
C ALA A 183 17.31 -1.71 2.71
N LEU A 184 17.14 -1.11 3.89
CA LEU A 184 16.91 -1.86 5.12
C LEU A 184 15.59 -2.66 5.06
N ASP A 185 14.53 -2.06 4.52
CA ASP A 185 13.23 -2.72 4.35
C ASP A 185 13.34 -3.94 3.41
N ARG A 186 14.08 -3.80 2.29
CA ARG A 186 14.33 -4.91 1.37
C ARG A 186 15.18 -6.02 1.99
N ILE A 187 16.21 -5.68 2.76
CA ILE A 187 17.03 -6.68 3.48
C ILE A 187 16.17 -7.44 4.49
N ASP A 188 15.36 -6.73 5.27
CA ASP A 188 14.45 -7.32 6.25
C ASP A 188 13.44 -8.27 5.57
N TYR A 189 12.78 -7.81 4.50
CA TYR A 189 11.88 -8.63 3.71
C TYR A 189 12.55 -9.90 3.17
N LEU A 190 13.69 -9.77 2.48
CA LEU A 190 14.35 -10.91 1.84
C LEU A 190 14.86 -11.93 2.85
N THR A 191 15.42 -11.47 3.97
CA THR A 191 15.92 -12.38 5.02
C THR A 191 14.78 -13.10 5.76
N ARG A 192 13.60 -12.47 5.88
CA ARG A 192 12.40 -13.13 6.41
C ARG A 192 11.76 -14.10 5.43
N LYS A 193 11.64 -13.71 4.16
CA LYS A 193 10.99 -14.49 3.10
C LYS A 193 11.82 -15.71 2.70
N HIS A 194 13.14 -15.61 2.82
CA HIS A 194 14.11 -16.64 2.46
C HIS A 194 14.95 -17.08 3.67
N PRO A 195 14.36 -17.72 4.68
CA PRO A 195 15.07 -18.16 5.89
C PRO A 195 16.19 -19.16 5.58
N GLU A 196 16.13 -19.86 4.45
CA GLU A 196 17.20 -20.74 3.95
C GLU A 196 18.52 -20.02 3.67
N LEU A 197 18.50 -18.69 3.52
CA LEU A 197 19.71 -17.89 3.44
C LEU A 197 20.49 -17.94 4.76
N GLY A 198 19.83 -18.13 5.91
CA GLY A 198 20.45 -18.27 7.22
C GLY A 198 21.17 -17.00 7.69
N LEU A 199 20.58 -15.84 7.38
CA LEU A 199 21.15 -14.52 7.62
C LEU A 199 20.14 -13.63 8.34
N THR A 200 20.62 -12.87 9.32
CA THR A 200 19.88 -11.76 9.93
C THR A 200 20.80 -10.57 10.08
N LEU A 201 20.30 -9.38 9.75
CA LEU A 201 21.00 -8.12 10.00
C LEU A 201 20.60 -7.58 11.38
N ALA A 202 21.40 -7.90 12.40
CA ALA A 202 21.14 -7.49 13.78
C ALA A 202 21.50 -6.01 14.00
N ASP A 203 20.76 -5.36 14.89
CA ASP A 203 20.95 -3.97 15.35
C ASP A 203 20.90 -2.87 14.29
N ALA A 204 20.64 -3.20 13.02
CA ALA A 204 20.50 -2.20 11.97
C ALA A 204 19.26 -1.34 12.19
N SER A 205 19.42 -0.03 12.01
CA SER A 205 18.33 0.95 12.12
C SER A 205 18.58 2.16 11.24
N VAL A 206 17.50 2.71 10.68
CA VAL A 206 17.49 3.98 9.95
C VAL A 206 16.33 4.82 10.46
N LYS A 207 16.67 5.91 11.16
CA LYS A 207 15.71 6.91 11.63
C LYS A 207 15.92 8.19 10.85
N ILE A 208 14.82 8.77 10.38
CA ILE A 208 14.84 10.07 9.70
C ILE A 208 14.02 11.00 10.58
N GLU A 209 14.69 11.93 11.25
CA GLU A 209 14.01 12.99 11.99
C GLU A 209 13.58 14.06 10.98
N ASN A 210 12.33 14.52 11.10
CA ASN A 210 11.63 15.42 10.17
C ASN A 210 11.25 14.84 8.79
N GLY A 211 11.48 13.54 8.55
CA GLY A 211 11.27 12.90 7.24
C GLY A 211 9.83 12.52 6.88
N PHE A 212 8.83 13.29 7.33
CA PHE A 212 7.41 13.08 7.03
C PHE A 212 6.82 14.16 6.11
N ASP A 213 7.66 15.03 5.55
CA ASP A 213 7.29 16.04 4.57
C ASP A 213 8.22 16.00 3.33
N ASP A 214 8.07 16.96 2.42
CA ASP A 214 8.88 17.07 1.20
C ASP A 214 10.21 17.83 1.39
N ASP A 215 10.45 18.44 2.57
CA ASP A 215 11.61 19.29 2.86
C ASP A 215 12.81 18.50 3.40
N THR A 216 13.52 17.85 2.48
CA THR A 216 14.74 17.11 2.82
C THR A 216 15.89 17.95 3.39
N ALA A 217 15.81 19.29 3.35
CA ALA A 217 16.88 20.15 3.86
C ALA A 217 16.91 20.20 5.40
N ASN A 218 15.78 19.92 6.05
CA ASN A 218 15.65 19.92 7.50
C ASN A 218 15.85 18.51 8.13
N ASP A 219 16.02 17.49 7.29
CA ASP A 219 16.12 16.09 7.69
C ASP A 219 17.42 15.76 8.41
N ARG A 220 17.30 14.91 9.43
CA ARG A 220 18.47 14.26 10.07
C ARG A 220 18.34 12.75 9.93
N ILE A 221 19.21 12.18 9.09
CA ILE A 221 19.24 10.75 8.80
C ILE A 221 20.25 10.05 9.72
N LEU A 222 19.75 9.36 10.74
CA LEU A 222 20.52 8.57 11.70
C LEU A 222 20.59 7.12 11.24
N VAL A 223 21.80 6.61 11.01
CA VAL A 223 22.01 5.25 10.49
C VAL A 223 22.89 4.44 11.43
N ASN A 224 22.38 3.30 11.87
CA ASN A 224 23.18 2.20 12.39
C ASN A 224 23.19 1.09 11.33
N PRO A 225 24.34 0.77 10.71
CA PRO A 225 24.41 -0.27 9.69
C PRO A 225 24.26 -1.70 10.26
N GLY A 226 24.28 -1.87 11.59
CA GLY A 226 24.16 -3.18 12.22
C GLY A 226 25.29 -4.14 11.85
N HIS A 227 25.07 -5.43 12.07
CA HIS A 227 26.03 -6.48 11.74
C HIS A 227 25.33 -7.80 11.38
N TRP A 228 25.99 -8.60 10.52
CA TRP A 228 25.46 -9.89 10.11
C TRP A 228 25.60 -10.94 11.21
N VAL A 229 24.51 -11.62 11.51
CA VAL A 229 24.47 -12.76 12.43
C VAL A 229 24.01 -13.99 11.66
N GLN A 230 24.71 -15.10 11.91
CA GLN A 230 24.28 -16.42 11.44
C GLN A 230 23.20 -16.93 12.40
N SER A 231 21.95 -16.80 12.00
CA SER A 231 20.80 -17.20 12.80
C SER A 231 20.17 -18.46 12.23
N ALA A 232 19.67 -19.33 13.13
CA ALA A 232 18.64 -20.28 12.74
C ALA A 232 17.35 -19.49 12.45
N PRO A 233 16.46 -19.98 11.57
CA PRO A 233 15.16 -19.34 11.35
C PRO A 233 14.38 -19.31 12.66
N SER A 234 14.32 -18.17 13.36
CA SER A 234 13.38 -17.98 14.46
C SER A 234 12.41 -16.87 14.09
N GLN A 235 11.30 -17.26 13.51
CA GLN A 235 10.09 -16.44 13.42
C GLN A 235 9.18 -16.68 14.63
N GLN A 236 9.76 -16.95 15.81
CA GLN A 236 8.95 -17.19 17.00
C GLN A 236 8.27 -15.89 17.41
N GLY A 237 6.93 -15.93 17.36
CA GLY A 237 6.09 -14.83 17.78
C GLY A 237 6.15 -14.57 19.28
N GLN A 238 5.53 -13.49 19.70
CA GLN A 238 5.44 -13.12 21.12
C GLN A 238 4.36 -13.98 21.81
N ASP A 239 4.67 -14.53 22.98
CA ASP A 239 3.66 -15.22 23.79
C ASP A 239 2.71 -14.20 24.44
N MET A 240 1.51 -14.08 23.88
CA MET A 240 0.48 -13.17 24.37
C MET A 240 -0.25 -13.69 25.61
N THR A 241 -0.07 -14.95 26.03
CA THR A 241 -0.79 -15.51 27.19
C THR A 241 -0.36 -14.91 28.52
N ALA A 242 0.88 -14.43 28.62
CA ALA A 242 1.42 -13.75 29.79
C ALA A 242 1.34 -12.21 29.70
N ALA A 243 1.00 -11.66 28.52
CA ALA A 243 0.96 -10.23 28.28
C ALA A 243 -0.18 -9.57 29.07
N LYS A 244 0.10 -8.44 29.73
CA LYS A 244 -0.89 -7.74 30.56
C LYS A 244 -1.42 -6.52 29.84
N ALA A 245 -2.75 -6.38 29.79
CA ALA A 245 -3.38 -5.17 29.29
C ALA A 245 -2.99 -3.96 30.15
N VAL A 246 -2.45 -2.91 29.52
CA VAL A 246 -2.08 -1.63 30.17
C VAL A 246 -3.01 -0.49 29.75
N LYS A 247 -3.70 -0.63 28.62
CA LYS A 247 -4.72 0.31 28.15
C LYS A 247 -5.80 -0.45 27.38
N THR A 248 -7.05 -0.07 27.58
CA THR A 248 -8.20 -0.56 26.81
C THR A 248 -9.03 0.63 26.36
N ILE A 249 -9.40 0.63 25.09
CA ILE A 249 -10.23 1.65 24.45
C ILE A 249 -11.45 0.96 23.83
N GLY A 250 -12.62 1.57 23.91
CA GLY A 250 -13.87 1.01 23.40
C GLY A 250 -14.75 0.37 24.47
N GLY A 251 -15.84 -0.23 24.02
CA GLY A 251 -16.89 -0.84 24.84
C GLY A 251 -16.58 -2.30 25.23
N PRO A 252 -17.57 -3.03 25.77
CA PRO A 252 -17.39 -4.45 26.11
C PRO A 252 -17.26 -5.34 24.86
N ASP A 253 -17.90 -4.96 23.76
CA ASP A 253 -18.00 -5.80 22.56
C ASP A 253 -16.82 -5.57 21.62
N ILE A 254 -16.34 -4.33 21.49
CA ILE A 254 -15.19 -3.94 20.68
C ILE A 254 -14.14 -3.26 21.56
N GLN A 255 -12.97 -3.88 21.67
CA GLN A 255 -11.88 -3.42 22.54
C GLN A 255 -10.57 -3.34 21.78
N LEU A 256 -9.97 -2.15 21.78
CA LEU A 256 -8.58 -1.97 21.38
C LEU A 256 -7.71 -2.04 22.64
N VAL A 257 -6.87 -3.07 22.73
CA VAL A 257 -6.06 -3.36 23.90
C VAL A 257 -4.59 -3.13 23.59
N LYS A 258 -3.93 -2.34 24.44
CA LYS A 258 -2.47 -2.24 24.49
C LYS A 258 -1.95 -3.14 25.60
N TYR A 259 -0.90 -3.90 25.31
CA TYR A 259 -0.21 -4.76 26.26
C TYR A 259 1.09 -4.13 26.78
N ASP A 260 1.61 -4.65 27.90
CA ASP A 260 2.86 -4.22 28.54
C ASP A 260 4.11 -4.48 27.70
N ASN A 261 4.05 -5.43 26.77
CA ASN A 261 5.09 -5.66 25.76
C ASN A 261 5.06 -4.66 24.58
N GLY A 262 4.13 -3.68 24.59
CA GLY A 262 3.98 -2.66 23.55
C GLY A 262 3.01 -3.03 22.42
N ALA A 263 2.61 -4.30 22.31
CA ALA A 263 1.71 -4.74 21.25
C ALA A 263 0.28 -4.17 21.42
N TRP A 264 -0.39 -3.97 20.29
CA TRP A 264 -1.78 -3.59 20.18
C TRP A 264 -2.61 -4.68 19.52
N GLN A 265 -3.81 -4.92 20.03
CA GLN A 265 -4.72 -5.92 19.48
C GLN A 265 -6.15 -5.42 19.53
N LEU A 266 -6.89 -5.66 18.45
CA LEU A 266 -8.33 -5.48 18.42
C LEU A 266 -9.00 -6.77 18.89
N LEU A 267 -9.93 -6.66 19.83
CA LEU A 267 -10.75 -7.73 20.32
C LEU A 267 -12.21 -7.47 19.98
N LYS A 268 -12.91 -8.52 19.55
CA LYS A 268 -14.36 -8.59 19.46
C LYS A 268 -14.87 -9.65 20.43
N ASP A 269 -15.77 -9.28 21.33
CA ASP A 269 -16.32 -10.17 22.37
C ASP A 269 -15.20 -10.88 23.19
N GLY A 270 -14.13 -10.14 23.49
CA GLY A 270 -12.95 -10.63 24.22
C GLY A 270 -12.02 -11.56 23.44
N LYS A 271 -12.22 -11.74 22.13
CA LYS A 271 -11.38 -12.58 21.26
C LYS A 271 -10.63 -11.74 20.24
N PRO A 272 -9.37 -12.09 19.89
CA PRO A 272 -8.65 -11.43 18.80
C PRO A 272 -9.48 -11.34 17.52
N PHE A 273 -9.52 -10.15 16.93
CA PHE A 273 -10.28 -9.85 15.73
C PHE A 273 -9.36 -9.17 14.69
N PRO A 274 -8.56 -9.93 13.93
CA PRO A 274 -7.78 -9.36 12.83
C PRO A 274 -8.74 -8.83 11.77
N ILE A 275 -8.56 -7.59 11.34
CA ILE A 275 -9.40 -6.95 10.34
C ILE A 275 -9.07 -7.56 8.97
N GLN A 276 -9.95 -8.43 8.48
CA GLN A 276 -9.88 -9.07 7.18
C GLN A 276 -10.91 -8.38 6.30
N ALA A 277 -10.55 -7.20 5.81
CA ALA A 277 -11.51 -6.28 5.22
C ALA A 277 -11.42 -6.18 3.70
N MET A 278 -12.52 -5.77 3.09
CA MET A 278 -12.61 -5.46 1.67
C MET A 278 -13.15 -4.04 1.46
N ALA A 279 -12.57 -3.31 0.50
CA ALA A 279 -13.17 -2.10 -0.05
C ALA A 279 -14.30 -2.49 -1.00
N TYR A 280 -15.48 -1.88 -0.81
CA TYR A 280 -16.69 -2.33 -1.48
C TYR A 280 -17.55 -1.14 -1.93
N CYS A 281 -17.62 -0.95 -3.25
CA CYS A 281 -18.45 0.08 -3.88
C CYS A 281 -18.86 -0.30 -5.32
N PRO A 282 -19.37 -1.54 -5.55
CA PRO A 282 -19.52 -2.07 -6.90
C PRO A 282 -20.38 -1.14 -7.76
N THR A 283 -19.71 -0.53 -8.74
CA THR A 283 -20.33 0.46 -9.61
C THR A 283 -20.64 -0.18 -10.97
N PRO A 284 -21.91 -0.16 -11.43
CA PRO A 284 -22.25 -0.74 -12.71
C PRO A 284 -21.52 -0.03 -13.86
N VAL A 285 -21.02 -0.81 -14.82
CA VAL A 285 -20.41 -0.31 -16.07
C VAL A 285 -21.30 0.74 -16.74
N GLY A 286 -20.67 1.81 -17.22
CA GLY A 286 -21.32 2.98 -17.83
C GLY A 286 -21.79 4.04 -16.83
N LEU A 287 -21.59 3.83 -15.53
CA LEU A 287 -21.92 4.79 -14.47
C LEU A 287 -20.72 5.12 -13.60
N GLY A 288 -20.79 6.25 -12.90
CA GLY A 288 -19.79 6.69 -11.94
C GLY A 288 -20.15 8.01 -11.26
N SER A 289 -19.15 8.67 -10.69
CA SER A 289 -19.24 9.95 -9.96
C SER A 289 -19.96 11.07 -10.72
N LYS A 290 -19.89 11.06 -12.07
CA LYS A 290 -20.46 12.09 -12.96
C LYS A 290 -21.83 11.71 -13.53
N SER A 291 -22.33 10.52 -13.25
CA SER A 291 -23.58 10.03 -13.82
C SER A 291 -24.78 10.68 -13.12
N PRO A 292 -25.68 11.37 -13.85
CA PRO A 292 -26.82 12.02 -13.22
C PRO A 292 -27.71 11.05 -12.44
N GLY A 293 -27.93 11.34 -11.15
CA GLY A 293 -28.80 10.54 -10.29
C GLY A 293 -28.19 9.24 -9.76
N TYR A 294 -26.89 9.01 -9.99
CA TYR A 294 -26.14 7.91 -9.39
C TYR A 294 -25.18 8.47 -8.34
N GLU A 295 -25.23 7.91 -7.14
CA GLU A 295 -24.32 8.23 -6.04
C GLU A 295 -23.45 7.01 -5.79
N VAL A 296 -22.16 7.11 -6.11
CA VAL A 296 -21.20 5.98 -6.07
C VAL A 296 -21.21 5.33 -4.69
N ASN A 297 -21.13 6.13 -3.61
CA ASN A 297 -21.01 5.60 -2.25
C ASN A 297 -22.29 4.95 -1.69
N GLY A 298 -23.46 5.23 -2.28
CA GLY A 298 -24.75 4.87 -1.71
C GLY A 298 -25.66 4.05 -2.61
N SER A 299 -25.54 4.18 -3.92
CA SER A 299 -26.48 3.61 -4.88
C SER A 299 -26.39 2.08 -4.92
N TRP A 300 -25.20 1.50 -4.70
CA TRP A 300 -25.05 0.05 -4.61
C TRP A 300 -25.83 -0.56 -3.42
N GLN A 301 -26.20 0.24 -2.40
CA GLN A 301 -26.94 -0.22 -1.23
C GLN A 301 -28.46 -0.29 -1.45
N THR A 302 -28.96 0.26 -2.57
CA THR A 302 -30.41 0.46 -2.79
C THR A 302 -30.87 0.21 -4.22
N ALA A 303 -29.97 0.05 -5.19
CA ALA A 303 -30.31 -0.12 -6.58
C ALA A 303 -30.96 -1.49 -6.87
N ASP A 304 -32.21 -1.45 -7.35
CA ASP A 304 -32.97 -2.59 -7.88
C ASP A 304 -33.50 -2.19 -9.27
N ARG A 305 -32.68 -2.42 -10.30
CA ARG A 305 -32.94 -1.97 -11.69
C ARG A 305 -33.78 -2.97 -12.46
N ASN A 306 -33.71 -4.25 -12.10
CA ASN A 306 -34.55 -5.28 -12.71
C ASN A 306 -35.94 -5.38 -12.02
N HIS A 307 -36.14 -4.66 -10.93
CA HIS A 307 -37.38 -4.52 -10.17
C HIS A 307 -37.87 -5.85 -9.58
N ASN A 308 -36.95 -6.70 -9.13
CA ASN A 308 -37.26 -7.99 -8.52
C ASN A 308 -37.29 -7.96 -6.98
N GLY A 309 -36.99 -6.81 -6.37
CA GLY A 309 -36.95 -6.62 -4.92
C GLY A 309 -35.64 -7.04 -4.24
N LEU A 310 -34.60 -7.36 -5.02
CA LEU A 310 -33.24 -7.60 -4.57
C LEU A 310 -32.33 -6.45 -5.02
N ILE A 311 -31.31 -6.14 -4.23
CA ILE A 311 -30.33 -5.13 -4.61
C ILE A 311 -29.34 -5.75 -5.61
N ASP A 312 -29.30 -5.17 -6.81
CA ASP A 312 -28.48 -5.65 -7.92
C ASP A 312 -26.99 -5.70 -7.55
N GLY A 313 -26.34 -6.84 -7.79
CA GLY A 313 -24.96 -7.10 -7.37
C GLY A 313 -24.86 -7.51 -5.90
N ALA A 314 -25.24 -6.60 -4.99
CA ALA A 314 -25.05 -6.80 -3.55
C ALA A 314 -25.85 -8.01 -3.00
N GLU A 315 -27.06 -8.23 -3.49
CA GLU A 315 -27.94 -9.35 -3.11
C GLU A 315 -28.19 -10.34 -4.26
N GLU A 316 -27.89 -9.94 -5.50
CA GLU A 316 -28.06 -10.75 -6.69
C GLU A 316 -26.88 -10.61 -7.65
N CYS A 317 -26.04 -11.63 -7.70
CA CYS A 317 -24.94 -11.76 -8.66
C CYS A 317 -24.74 -13.24 -9.06
N TRP A 318 -23.88 -13.52 -10.03
CA TRP A 318 -23.47 -14.87 -10.40
C TRP A 318 -22.00 -14.90 -10.81
N VAL A 319 -21.37 -16.07 -10.71
CA VAL A 319 -19.94 -16.24 -10.97
C VAL A 319 -19.75 -16.91 -12.33
N ASP A 320 -19.10 -16.22 -13.26
CA ASP A 320 -18.65 -16.76 -14.55
C ASP A 320 -17.37 -17.58 -14.31
N LYS A 321 -17.51 -18.90 -14.30
CA LYS A 321 -16.41 -19.83 -13.95
C LYS A 321 -15.49 -20.10 -15.15
N ASN A 322 -16.01 -19.99 -16.37
CA ASN A 322 -15.30 -20.37 -17.59
C ASN A 322 -14.88 -19.17 -18.45
N LYS A 323 -15.17 -17.95 -17.99
CA LYS A 323 -14.81 -16.66 -18.61
C LYS A 323 -15.48 -16.46 -19.98
N ASN A 324 -16.66 -17.03 -20.20
CA ASN A 324 -17.37 -16.94 -21.49
C ASN A 324 -18.34 -15.74 -21.58
N ASN A 325 -18.54 -14.99 -20.49
CA ASN A 325 -19.47 -13.87 -20.34
C ASN A 325 -20.96 -14.23 -20.52
N VAL A 326 -21.33 -15.48 -20.25
CA VAL A 326 -22.70 -15.99 -20.35
C VAL A 326 -23.01 -16.78 -19.08
N GLN A 327 -24.18 -16.54 -18.48
CA GLN A 327 -24.61 -17.32 -17.32
C GLN A 327 -24.97 -18.73 -17.77
N ASP A 328 -24.11 -19.70 -17.45
CA ASP A 328 -24.35 -21.11 -17.73
C ASP A 328 -25.36 -21.72 -16.74
N PRO A 329 -26.08 -22.82 -17.09
CA PRO A 329 -27.09 -23.40 -16.21
C PRO A 329 -26.60 -23.86 -14.82
N ASP A 330 -25.30 -24.09 -14.64
CA ASP A 330 -24.67 -24.44 -13.36
C ASP A 330 -24.12 -23.23 -12.58
N GLU A 331 -24.30 -22.02 -13.10
CA GLU A 331 -23.90 -20.75 -12.49
C GLU A 331 -25.12 -20.11 -11.80
N THR A 332 -25.40 -20.62 -10.60
CA THR A 332 -26.53 -20.17 -9.79
C THR A 332 -26.32 -18.76 -9.25
N LEU A 333 -27.42 -18.01 -9.09
CA LEU A 333 -27.41 -16.73 -8.39
C LEU A 333 -26.90 -16.88 -6.94
N THR A 334 -26.19 -15.86 -6.49
CA THR A 334 -25.62 -15.68 -5.17
C THR A 334 -25.65 -14.18 -4.82
N SER A 335 -24.95 -13.78 -3.76
CA SER A 335 -24.75 -12.38 -3.39
C SER A 335 -23.27 -12.07 -3.22
N ASP A 336 -22.86 -10.82 -3.43
CA ASP A 336 -21.47 -10.40 -3.22
C ASP A 336 -20.99 -10.68 -1.80
N GLU A 337 -21.85 -10.48 -0.80
CA GLU A 337 -21.55 -10.82 0.59
C GLU A 337 -21.32 -12.33 0.81
N ALA A 338 -22.04 -13.20 0.11
CA ALA A 338 -21.79 -14.64 0.22
C ALA A 338 -20.40 -15.02 -0.36
N LEU A 339 -19.97 -14.31 -1.41
CA LEU A 339 -18.64 -14.46 -1.99
C LEU A 339 -17.56 -13.94 -1.04
N MET A 340 -17.76 -12.77 -0.44
CA MET A 340 -16.88 -12.19 0.58
C MET A 340 -16.75 -13.10 1.81
N ALA A 341 -17.87 -13.58 2.36
CA ALA A 341 -17.89 -14.49 3.51
C ALA A 341 -17.17 -15.81 3.20
N LYS A 342 -17.33 -16.37 1.99
CA LYS A 342 -16.61 -17.58 1.56
C LYS A 342 -15.09 -17.35 1.54
N MET A 343 -14.65 -16.15 1.16
CA MET A 343 -13.23 -15.78 1.15
C MET A 343 -12.66 -15.51 2.56
N GLY A 344 -13.51 -15.41 3.59
CA GLY A 344 -13.10 -15.10 4.95
C GLY A 344 -13.08 -13.60 5.27
N VAL A 345 -13.73 -12.77 4.44
CA VAL A 345 -13.94 -11.35 4.78
C VAL A 345 -14.82 -11.29 6.03
N ASN A 346 -14.36 -10.54 7.04
CA ASN A 346 -15.12 -10.32 8.28
C ASN A 346 -15.55 -8.85 8.46
N THR A 347 -15.02 -7.95 7.62
CA THR A 347 -15.23 -6.51 7.72
C THR A 347 -15.39 -5.88 6.33
N VAL A 348 -16.30 -4.92 6.18
CA VAL A 348 -16.43 -4.13 4.94
C VAL A 348 -16.21 -2.65 5.24
N ARG A 349 -15.45 -1.96 4.38
CA ARG A 349 -15.22 -0.52 4.50
C ARG A 349 -16.30 0.27 3.77
N ILE A 350 -17.03 1.12 4.51
CA ILE A 350 -17.97 2.09 3.97
C ILE A 350 -17.29 3.46 3.96
N TYR A 351 -17.02 4.00 2.77
CA TYR A 351 -16.26 5.25 2.62
C TYR A 351 -17.01 6.49 3.11
N HIS A 352 -18.32 6.57 2.82
CA HIS A 352 -19.12 7.73 3.17
C HIS A 352 -20.58 7.37 3.45
N HIS A 353 -20.91 7.30 4.74
CA HIS A 353 -22.27 7.11 5.29
C HIS A 353 -23.00 5.83 4.86
N VAL A 354 -23.98 5.42 5.66
CA VAL A 354 -24.81 4.24 5.38
C VAL A 354 -26.12 4.70 4.75
N TYR A 355 -26.49 4.09 3.61
CA TYR A 355 -27.71 4.40 2.87
C TYR A 355 -28.79 3.33 3.09
N ASN A 356 -28.41 2.09 3.45
CA ASN A 356 -29.34 1.01 3.74
C ASN A 356 -28.92 0.18 4.96
N LYS A 357 -29.45 0.54 6.13
CA LYS A 357 -29.19 -0.18 7.38
C LYS A 357 -29.68 -1.62 7.37
N GLU A 358 -30.83 -1.89 6.74
CA GLU A 358 -31.41 -3.24 6.73
C GLU A 358 -30.54 -4.21 5.95
N LEU A 359 -29.91 -3.75 4.86
CA LEU A 359 -28.91 -4.54 4.13
C LEU A 359 -27.72 -4.90 5.04
N LEU A 360 -27.15 -3.91 5.74
CA LEU A 360 -25.98 -4.15 6.59
C LEU A 360 -26.32 -5.03 7.80
N ARG A 361 -27.52 -4.86 8.40
CA ARG A 361 -28.05 -5.77 9.43
C ARG A 361 -28.18 -7.18 8.90
N LYS A 362 -28.74 -7.37 7.72
CA LYS A 362 -28.87 -8.68 7.09
C LYS A 362 -27.50 -9.35 6.87
N TRP A 363 -26.49 -8.60 6.45
CA TRP A 363 -25.13 -9.11 6.28
C TRP A 363 -24.52 -9.52 7.64
N HIS A 364 -24.65 -8.65 8.64
CA HIS A 364 -24.19 -8.90 10.00
C HIS A 364 -24.87 -10.13 10.64
N GLU A 365 -26.20 -10.21 10.58
CA GLU A 365 -26.97 -11.31 11.17
C GLU A 365 -26.64 -12.66 10.50
N LYS A 366 -26.41 -12.65 9.19
CA LYS A 366 -26.19 -13.87 8.41
C LYS A 366 -24.74 -14.35 8.45
N TYR A 367 -23.77 -13.44 8.42
CA TYR A 367 -22.35 -13.78 8.25
C TYR A 367 -21.44 -13.25 9.35
N GLY A 368 -21.94 -12.42 10.27
CA GLY A 368 -21.15 -11.79 11.32
C GLY A 368 -20.34 -10.58 10.87
N THR A 369 -20.63 -10.07 9.66
CA THR A 369 -19.88 -8.98 9.03
C THR A 369 -19.96 -7.70 9.85
N MET A 370 -18.79 -7.11 10.07
CA MET A 370 -18.61 -5.84 10.74
C MET A 370 -18.33 -4.75 9.69
N PHE A 371 -18.52 -3.48 10.06
CA PHE A 371 -18.34 -2.37 9.14
C PHE A 371 -17.46 -1.29 9.76
N MET A 372 -16.49 -0.83 8.96
CA MET A 372 -15.78 0.43 9.19
C MET A 372 -16.62 1.53 8.57
N ILE A 373 -17.23 2.40 9.39
CA ILE A 373 -18.17 3.42 8.92
C ILE A 373 -17.45 4.76 8.77
N GLY A 374 -17.40 5.26 7.53
CA GLY A 374 -16.59 6.39 7.15
C GLY A 374 -17.34 7.69 6.84
N ASP A 375 -16.62 8.79 7.02
CA ASP A 375 -16.94 10.12 6.49
C ASP A 375 -15.66 10.72 5.88
N PHE A 376 -15.74 11.33 4.69
CA PHE A 376 -14.58 11.93 4.01
C PHE A 376 -13.98 13.13 4.75
N ALA A 377 -14.63 13.65 5.79
CA ALA A 377 -14.18 14.75 6.63
C ALA A 377 -13.77 15.99 5.80
N GLY A 378 -14.56 16.35 4.80
CA GLY A 378 -14.24 17.44 3.87
C GLY A 378 -13.31 17.06 2.71
N GLY A 379 -12.83 15.82 2.62
CA GLY A 379 -12.10 15.32 1.45
C GLY A 379 -12.94 15.49 0.20
N TYR A 380 -12.30 15.87 -0.92
CA TYR A 380 -12.99 16.10 -2.21
C TYR A 380 -14.13 17.15 -2.14
N ALA A 381 -14.06 18.07 -1.17
CA ALA A 381 -15.10 19.02 -0.80
C ALA A 381 -16.41 18.41 -0.24
N VAL A 382 -16.46 17.10 0.02
CA VAL A 382 -17.67 16.43 0.52
C VAL A 382 -18.06 16.95 1.90
N GLY A 383 -19.31 17.36 2.06
CA GLY A 383 -19.86 17.88 3.32
C GLY A 383 -19.40 19.31 3.69
N SER A 384 -18.48 19.91 2.93
CA SER A 384 -17.93 21.24 3.21
C SER A 384 -18.86 22.40 2.82
N GLY A 385 -19.80 22.16 1.91
CA GLY A 385 -20.69 23.19 1.36
C GLY A 385 -20.06 24.03 0.23
N VAL A 386 -18.84 23.71 -0.20
CA VAL A 386 -18.18 24.32 -1.36
C VAL A 386 -17.97 23.32 -2.49
N ASP A 387 -17.66 23.83 -3.68
CA ASP A 387 -17.32 22.99 -4.82
C ASP A 387 -15.88 22.45 -4.74
N PHE A 388 -15.62 21.42 -5.53
CA PHE A 388 -14.34 20.74 -5.60
C PHE A 388 -13.14 21.65 -5.92
N TYR A 389 -13.29 22.66 -6.79
CA TYR A 389 -12.18 23.52 -7.18
C TYR A 389 -11.84 24.57 -6.12
N THR A 390 -12.85 25.00 -5.34
CA THR A 390 -12.63 25.81 -4.15
C THR A 390 -11.88 25.02 -3.09
N GLY A 391 -12.33 23.78 -2.85
CA GLY A 391 -11.75 22.84 -1.89
C GLY A 391 -12.00 23.22 -0.43
N THR A 392 -12.05 22.21 0.43
CA THR A 392 -12.30 22.40 1.86
C THR A 392 -11.18 23.21 2.53
N ASP A 393 -11.55 24.27 3.24
CA ASP A 393 -10.68 25.06 4.10
C ASP A 393 -10.96 24.76 5.57
N TYR A 394 -10.03 24.06 6.21
CA TYR A 394 -10.13 23.68 7.63
C TYR A 394 -9.88 24.85 8.59
N ASN A 395 -9.71 26.09 8.13
CA ASN A 395 -9.78 27.29 8.97
C ASN A 395 -11.14 28.01 8.84
N ASN A 396 -11.99 27.61 7.90
CA ASN A 396 -13.30 28.21 7.71
C ASN A 396 -14.33 27.60 8.66
N ALA A 397 -14.84 28.40 9.60
CA ALA A 397 -15.77 27.95 10.62
C ALA A 397 -17.12 27.42 10.08
N GLU A 398 -17.60 27.94 8.95
CA GLU A 398 -18.86 27.47 8.33
C GLU A 398 -18.67 26.09 7.70
N GLN A 399 -17.56 25.89 6.99
CA GLN A 399 -17.23 24.58 6.40
C GLN A 399 -16.95 23.53 7.49
N GLN A 400 -16.17 23.87 8.52
CA GLN A 400 -15.94 22.99 9.67
C GLN A 400 -17.27 22.57 10.32
N LYS A 401 -18.17 23.53 10.55
CA LYS A 401 -19.47 23.25 11.14
C LYS A 401 -20.29 22.30 10.28
N SER A 402 -20.35 22.53 8.96
CA SER A 402 -21.07 21.69 8.02
C SER A 402 -20.56 20.24 8.04
N ILE A 403 -19.23 20.06 8.00
CA ILE A 403 -18.61 18.73 8.05
C ILE A 403 -18.86 18.05 9.40
N LEU A 404 -18.71 18.75 10.52
CA LEU A 404 -18.98 18.20 11.86
C LEU A 404 -20.45 17.80 12.03
N GLU A 405 -21.39 18.55 11.44
CA GLU A 405 -22.82 18.19 11.46
C GLU A 405 -23.07 16.89 10.66
N GLY A 406 -22.42 16.72 9.51
CA GLY A 406 -22.45 15.47 8.74
C GLY A 406 -21.91 14.27 9.53
N ILE A 407 -20.70 14.40 10.08
CA ILE A 407 -20.06 13.36 10.93
C ILE A 407 -20.95 13.03 12.12
N LYS A 408 -21.49 14.05 12.81
CA LYS A 408 -22.39 13.85 13.94
C LYS A 408 -23.65 13.10 13.53
N SER A 409 -24.23 13.42 12.37
CA SER A 409 -25.41 12.74 11.86
C SER A 409 -25.13 11.26 11.58
N MET A 410 -24.01 10.95 10.94
CA MET A 410 -23.56 9.58 10.70
C MET A 410 -23.43 8.80 12.02
N VAL A 411 -22.71 9.34 13.01
CA VAL A 411 -22.52 8.64 14.30
C VAL A 411 -23.84 8.48 15.05
N MET A 412 -24.67 9.51 15.11
CA MET A 412 -25.98 9.42 15.78
C MET A 412 -26.90 8.40 15.12
N SER A 413 -26.79 8.22 13.81
CA SER A 413 -27.53 7.20 13.07
C SER A 413 -27.01 5.80 13.41
N GLU A 414 -25.70 5.55 13.32
CA GLU A 414 -25.17 4.18 13.31
C GLU A 414 -24.68 3.65 14.67
N LYS A 415 -24.43 4.49 15.69
CA LYS A 415 -23.74 4.09 16.94
C LYS A 415 -24.37 2.94 17.74
N ASP A 416 -25.66 2.68 17.54
CA ASP A 416 -26.41 1.63 18.24
C ASP A 416 -26.60 0.38 17.37
N GLU A 417 -26.06 0.35 16.15
CA GLU A 417 -26.09 -0.81 15.27
C GLU A 417 -25.04 -1.85 15.69
N PRO A 418 -25.38 -3.16 15.70
CA PRO A 418 -24.49 -4.21 16.19
C PRO A 418 -23.28 -4.48 15.28
N TYR A 419 -23.32 -3.94 14.06
CA TYR A 419 -22.35 -4.21 13.03
C TYR A 419 -21.23 -3.16 12.95
N VAL A 420 -21.27 -2.09 13.76
CA VAL A 420 -20.22 -1.06 13.75
C VAL A 420 -18.95 -1.60 14.40
N LEU A 421 -17.84 -1.58 13.66
CA LEU A 421 -16.51 -1.92 14.19
C LEU A 421 -15.80 -0.68 14.74
N MET A 422 -15.78 0.38 13.92
CA MET A 422 -15.08 1.63 14.20
C MET A 422 -15.55 2.74 13.27
N TRP A 423 -15.25 3.97 13.65
CA TRP A 423 -15.45 5.17 12.83
C TRP A 423 -14.17 5.51 12.08
N VAL A 424 -14.27 5.85 10.78
CA VAL A 424 -13.11 6.22 9.96
C VAL A 424 -13.29 7.64 9.43
N LEU A 425 -12.38 8.53 9.79
CA LEU A 425 -12.40 9.93 9.36
C LEU A 425 -11.40 10.17 8.22
N GLY A 426 -11.88 10.80 7.16
CA GLY A 426 -11.06 11.15 6.00
C GLY A 426 -10.86 10.01 5.01
N ASN A 427 -10.22 10.37 3.89
CA ASN A 427 -9.58 9.47 2.93
C ASN A 427 -8.48 10.26 2.22
N GLU A 428 -7.23 10.05 2.64
CA GLU A 428 -6.03 10.67 2.05
C GLU A 428 -6.07 12.21 1.98
N ASN A 429 -6.80 12.91 2.86
CA ASN A 429 -7.06 14.34 2.72
C ASN A 429 -5.79 15.20 2.56
N VAL A 430 -4.67 14.83 3.20
CA VAL A 430 -3.37 15.53 3.10
C VAL A 430 -2.64 15.32 1.77
N TYR A 431 -3.10 14.37 0.96
CA TYR A 431 -2.68 14.15 -0.43
C TYR A 431 -3.73 14.57 -1.44
N GLY A 432 -5.00 14.42 -1.04
CA GLY A 432 -6.16 14.50 -1.87
C GLY A 432 -6.41 15.89 -2.44
N VAL A 433 -7.16 15.88 -3.53
CA VAL A 433 -7.64 17.04 -4.25
C VAL A 433 -9.02 17.46 -3.71
N GLY A 434 -9.44 18.68 -4.01
CA GLY A 434 -10.66 19.25 -3.41
C GLY A 434 -10.56 19.49 -1.90
N SER A 435 -9.35 19.60 -1.37
CA SER A 435 -9.05 19.87 0.03
C SER A 435 -7.81 20.76 0.15
N ASN A 436 -7.80 21.68 1.12
CA ASN A 436 -6.61 22.48 1.46
C ASN A 436 -5.76 21.83 2.56
N ALA A 437 -6.04 20.58 2.98
CA ALA A 437 -5.26 19.88 4.00
C ALA A 437 -3.78 19.72 3.64
N LYS A 438 -3.42 19.57 2.36
CA LYS A 438 -2.01 19.58 1.94
C LYS A 438 -1.32 20.93 2.18
N LYS A 439 -2.06 22.04 2.06
CA LYS A 439 -1.53 23.40 2.23
C LYS A 439 -1.41 23.78 3.70
N ASP A 440 -2.36 23.34 4.52
CA ASP A 440 -2.38 23.56 5.96
C ASP A 440 -2.74 22.25 6.71
N PRO A 441 -1.77 21.32 6.82
CA PRO A 441 -2.01 20.03 7.46
C PRO A 441 -2.29 20.16 8.95
N VAL A 442 -1.75 21.20 9.61
CA VAL A 442 -1.99 21.46 11.04
C VAL A 442 -3.46 21.80 11.28
N ALA A 443 -4.08 22.66 10.47
CA ALA A 443 -5.52 22.96 10.59
C ALA A 443 -6.37 21.70 10.37
N PHE A 444 -6.02 20.88 9.38
CA PHE A 444 -6.68 19.60 9.12
C PHE A 444 -6.61 18.64 10.32
N PHE A 445 -5.41 18.38 10.87
CA PHE A 445 -5.28 17.44 11.99
C PHE A 445 -5.97 17.94 13.26
N LYS A 446 -5.94 19.25 13.54
CA LYS A 446 -6.73 19.84 14.63
C LYS A 446 -8.23 19.63 14.42
N PHE A 447 -8.72 19.79 13.20
CA PHE A 447 -10.11 19.53 12.85
C PHE A 447 -10.48 18.04 13.04
N ILE A 448 -9.64 17.11 12.56
CA ILE A 448 -9.85 15.67 12.76
C ILE A 448 -9.88 15.33 14.26
N ASN A 449 -9.00 15.92 15.07
CA ASN A 449 -9.02 15.73 16.51
C ASN A 449 -10.33 16.20 17.14
N GLN A 450 -10.81 17.38 16.74
CA GLN A 450 -12.10 17.92 17.20
C GLN A 450 -13.26 16.98 16.83
N ALA A 451 -13.26 16.44 15.61
CA ALA A 451 -14.25 15.45 15.18
C ALA A 451 -14.16 14.18 16.03
N ALA A 452 -12.96 13.63 16.26
CA ALA A 452 -12.76 12.45 17.09
C ALA A 452 -13.21 12.66 18.55
N GLU A 453 -12.93 13.82 19.14
CA GLU A 453 -13.43 14.18 20.48
C GLU A 453 -14.96 14.20 20.53
N MET A 454 -15.60 14.78 19.52
CA MET A 454 -17.06 14.80 19.40
C MET A 454 -17.63 13.39 19.28
N ILE A 455 -17.05 12.54 18.43
CA ILE A 455 -17.49 11.14 18.27
C ILE A 455 -17.40 10.42 19.60
N LYS A 456 -16.29 10.53 20.33
CA LYS A 456 -16.08 9.82 21.61
C LYS A 456 -17.01 10.30 22.72
N GLN A 457 -17.50 11.54 22.65
CA GLN A 457 -18.55 12.03 23.55
C GLN A 457 -19.92 11.41 23.24
N ILE A 458 -20.21 11.16 21.96
CA ILE A 458 -21.48 10.60 21.50
C ILE A 458 -21.50 9.07 21.65
N ASP A 459 -20.39 8.44 21.30
CA ASP A 459 -20.19 7.00 21.24
C ASP A 459 -18.81 6.61 21.76
N PRO A 460 -18.68 6.35 23.08
CA PRO A 460 -17.43 5.88 23.67
C PRO A 460 -17.17 4.38 23.42
N LYS A 461 -18.08 3.66 22.74
CA LYS A 461 -18.00 2.20 22.60
C LYS A 461 -17.12 1.77 21.43
N HIS A 462 -17.03 2.58 20.38
CA HIS A 462 -16.27 2.24 19.17
C HIS A 462 -15.02 3.12 19.02
N PRO A 463 -13.87 2.56 18.62
CA PRO A 463 -12.67 3.33 18.32
C PRO A 463 -12.87 4.30 17.15
N VAL A 464 -12.08 5.38 17.14
CA VAL A 464 -11.98 6.31 16.01
C VAL A 464 -10.64 6.15 15.30
N ALA A 465 -10.70 5.96 13.98
CA ALA A 465 -9.55 5.91 13.08
C ALA A 465 -9.54 7.12 12.13
N ILE A 466 -8.36 7.44 11.61
CA ILE A 466 -8.18 8.28 10.41
C ILE A 466 -7.91 7.38 9.20
N SER A 467 -8.19 7.83 7.97
CA SER A 467 -7.64 7.25 6.74
C SER A 467 -6.73 8.26 6.06
N SER A 468 -5.42 8.19 6.35
CA SER A 468 -4.39 9.01 5.70
C SER A 468 -3.81 8.30 4.46
N GLY A 469 -2.84 8.91 3.77
CA GLY A 469 -1.97 8.20 2.83
C GLY A 469 -0.62 7.92 3.48
N ASP A 470 -0.13 6.68 3.47
CA ASP A 470 1.18 6.31 4.04
C ASP A 470 1.53 7.04 5.37
N LEU A 471 2.73 7.62 5.50
CA LEU A 471 3.23 8.31 6.69
C LEU A 471 3.38 9.83 6.51
N TYR A 472 2.86 10.40 5.44
CA TYR A 472 3.06 11.84 5.20
C TYR A 472 2.32 12.67 6.26
N HIS A 473 3.06 13.58 6.87
CA HIS A 473 2.69 14.36 8.04
C HIS A 473 2.29 13.52 9.27
N PHE A 474 2.81 12.30 9.42
CA PHE A 474 2.53 11.45 10.58
C PHE A 474 2.97 12.08 11.91
N ASP A 475 4.06 12.85 11.93
CA ASP A 475 4.49 13.63 13.08
C ASP A 475 3.44 14.68 13.52
N LEU A 476 2.85 15.39 12.56
CA LEU A 476 1.77 16.34 12.83
C LEU A 476 0.50 15.62 13.31
N PHE A 477 0.19 14.43 12.78
CA PHE A 477 -0.89 13.59 13.32
C PHE A 477 -0.64 13.24 14.79
N VAL A 478 0.57 12.80 15.14
CA VAL A 478 0.93 12.45 16.53
C VAL A 478 0.79 13.66 17.46
N GLU A 479 1.20 14.85 17.00
CA GLU A 479 1.12 16.08 17.78
C GLU A 479 -0.33 16.59 17.95
N TYR A 480 -1.11 16.61 16.87
CA TYR A 480 -2.39 17.33 16.82
C TYR A 480 -3.63 16.43 16.88
N CYS A 481 -3.51 15.10 16.82
CA CYS A 481 -4.64 14.15 16.88
C CYS A 481 -4.62 13.18 18.09
N PRO A 482 -4.44 13.63 19.34
CA PRO A 482 -4.43 12.74 20.51
C PRO A 482 -5.75 11.97 20.74
N ALA A 483 -6.88 12.46 20.25
CA ALA A 483 -8.18 11.81 20.42
C ALA A 483 -8.44 10.64 19.45
N VAL A 484 -7.69 10.57 18.34
CA VAL A 484 -7.78 9.47 17.36
C VAL A 484 -7.06 8.24 17.92
N ASP A 485 -7.74 7.09 17.91
CA ASP A 485 -7.28 5.87 18.55
C ASP A 485 -6.40 5.02 17.62
N ILE A 486 -6.70 5.02 16.32
CA ILE A 486 -6.05 4.17 15.31
C ILE A 486 -5.51 5.06 14.18
N TYR A 487 -4.25 4.86 13.81
CA TYR A 487 -3.71 5.45 12.57
C TYR A 487 -4.06 4.53 11.41
N GLY A 488 -5.05 4.90 10.61
CA GLY A 488 -5.34 4.20 9.37
C GLY A 488 -4.71 4.91 8.18
N CYS A 489 -4.22 4.14 7.21
CA CYS A 489 -3.65 4.71 6.00
C CYS A 489 -3.72 3.77 4.79
N ASN A 490 -3.89 4.38 3.62
CA ASN A 490 -3.77 3.74 2.32
C ASN A 490 -2.29 3.57 1.99
N VAL A 491 -1.85 2.36 1.62
CA VAL A 491 -0.43 2.08 1.36
C VAL A 491 -0.22 1.18 0.15
N TYR A 492 0.54 1.68 -0.84
CA TYR A 492 0.77 1.04 -2.14
C TYR A 492 2.28 0.92 -2.45
N ARG A 493 3.05 0.39 -1.50
CA ARG A 493 4.53 0.39 -1.57
C ARG A 493 5.15 -0.73 -2.41
N GLY A 494 4.40 -1.78 -2.74
CA GLY A 494 4.89 -2.90 -3.54
C GLY A 494 4.50 -4.27 -2.99
N ASP A 495 5.01 -5.32 -3.63
CA ASP A 495 4.75 -6.72 -3.31
C ASP A 495 5.50 -7.24 -2.07
N ALA A 496 6.41 -6.46 -1.48
CA ALA A 496 7.04 -6.77 -0.20
C ALA A 496 6.27 -6.24 1.02
N GLY A 497 5.11 -5.62 0.81
CA GLY A 497 4.32 -5.00 1.87
C GLY A 497 4.76 -3.57 2.20
N MET A 498 4.42 -3.12 3.41
CA MET A 498 4.65 -1.74 3.88
C MET A 498 6.12 -1.48 4.21
N GLY A 499 6.82 -2.54 4.64
CA GLY A 499 8.24 -2.51 5.01
C GLY A 499 8.46 -2.21 6.49
N ARG A 500 9.56 -2.73 7.03
CA ARG A 500 9.93 -2.60 8.45
C ARG A 500 9.86 -1.15 8.95
N SER A 501 10.36 -0.21 8.15
CA SER A 501 10.44 1.20 8.50
C SER A 501 9.09 1.87 8.70
N PHE A 502 8.05 1.40 8.01
CA PHE A 502 6.69 1.90 8.16
C PHE A 502 6.18 1.60 9.57
N TRP A 503 6.16 0.30 9.93
CA TRP A 503 5.70 -0.19 11.22
C TRP A 503 6.52 0.38 12.37
N GLN A 504 7.84 0.44 12.19
CA GLN A 504 8.76 1.02 13.17
C GLN A 504 8.48 2.49 13.43
N SER A 505 8.27 3.29 12.38
CA SER A 505 8.06 4.74 12.54
C SER A 505 6.81 5.02 13.38
N ILE A 506 5.73 4.27 13.13
CA ILE A 506 4.49 4.41 13.90
C ILE A 506 4.67 3.94 15.34
N HIS A 507 5.33 2.80 15.53
CA HIS A 507 5.62 2.25 16.85
C HIS A 507 6.47 3.23 17.69
N ASP A 508 7.56 3.74 17.13
CA ASP A 508 8.57 4.51 17.87
C ASP A 508 8.14 5.97 18.11
N LEU A 509 7.42 6.59 17.17
CA LEU A 509 7.02 8.00 17.29
C LEU A 509 5.62 8.18 17.87
N GLY A 510 4.63 7.43 17.38
CA GLY A 510 3.23 7.64 17.74
C GLY A 510 2.71 6.68 18.81
N ASP A 511 3.28 5.48 18.89
CA ASP A 511 2.75 4.37 19.70
C ASP A 511 1.23 4.22 19.47
N ARG A 512 0.90 3.96 18.20
CA ARG A 512 -0.48 3.81 17.72
C ARG A 512 -0.67 2.44 17.07
N PRO A 513 -1.84 1.82 17.24
CA PRO A 513 -2.27 0.72 16.41
C PRO A 513 -2.60 1.21 15.00
N VAL A 514 -2.48 0.29 14.05
CA VAL A 514 -2.55 0.59 12.62
C VAL A 514 -3.53 -0.33 11.91
N VAL A 515 -4.40 0.24 11.08
CA VAL A 515 -5.17 -0.51 10.09
C VAL A 515 -4.77 -0.01 8.71
N ILE A 516 -4.42 -0.91 7.80
CA ILE A 516 -4.18 -0.50 6.41
C ILE A 516 -5.56 -0.28 5.77
N THR A 517 -5.93 0.97 5.49
CA THR A 517 -7.27 1.32 5.02
C THR A 517 -7.47 1.03 3.54
N GLU A 518 -6.38 0.86 2.78
CA GLU A 518 -6.32 0.28 1.44
C GLU A 518 -4.94 -0.29 1.14
N TYR A 519 -4.89 -1.42 0.44
CA TYR A 519 -3.72 -1.94 -0.25
C TYR A 519 -4.15 -2.86 -1.41
N GLY A 520 -3.36 -2.90 -2.47
CA GLY A 520 -3.62 -3.74 -3.64
C GLY A 520 -2.83 -3.29 -4.86
N ASN A 521 -3.13 -3.84 -6.02
CA ASN A 521 -2.57 -3.39 -7.29
C ASN A 521 -3.54 -3.62 -8.43
N SER A 522 -3.35 -2.91 -9.53
CA SER A 522 -4.05 -3.19 -10.77
C SER A 522 -3.76 -4.61 -11.27
N ALA A 523 -4.81 -5.37 -11.53
CA ALA A 523 -4.79 -6.67 -12.22
C ALA A 523 -4.72 -6.48 -13.75
N PHE A 524 -3.80 -5.61 -14.20
CA PHE A 524 -3.54 -5.32 -15.60
C PHE A 524 -2.07 -4.92 -15.82
N GLY A 525 -1.57 -5.09 -17.04
CA GLY A 525 -0.26 -4.59 -17.46
C GLY A 525 -0.08 -4.69 -18.97
N LYS A 526 0.39 -3.62 -19.60
CA LYS A 526 0.71 -3.61 -21.04
C LYS A 526 1.87 -4.57 -21.31
N ASN A 527 1.76 -5.34 -22.40
CA ASN A 527 2.75 -6.32 -22.84
C ASN A 527 3.04 -7.44 -21.81
N ARG A 528 2.06 -7.76 -20.97
CA ARG A 528 2.09 -8.90 -20.03
C ARG A 528 1.06 -9.95 -20.45
N SER A 529 1.37 -11.21 -20.22
CA SER A 529 0.38 -12.28 -20.35
C SER A 529 -0.61 -12.27 -19.18
N GLU A 530 -1.81 -12.81 -19.40
CA GLU A 530 -2.82 -12.96 -18.33
C GLU A 530 -2.27 -13.76 -17.13
N SER A 531 -1.47 -14.80 -17.39
CA SER A 531 -0.84 -15.58 -16.31
C SER A 531 0.16 -14.77 -15.48
N GLU A 532 0.96 -13.91 -16.11
CA GLU A 532 1.89 -13.02 -15.38
C GLU A 532 1.12 -12.00 -14.53
N ILE A 533 0.00 -11.48 -15.04
CA ILE A 533 -0.84 -10.51 -14.33
C ILE A 533 -1.51 -11.17 -13.11
N GLU A 534 -2.13 -12.33 -13.29
CA GLU A 534 -2.78 -13.09 -12.21
C GLU A 534 -1.77 -13.51 -11.13
N GLU A 535 -0.58 -13.96 -11.52
CA GLU A 535 0.49 -14.31 -10.60
C GLU A 535 0.98 -13.08 -9.82
N PHE A 536 1.24 -11.97 -10.50
CA PHE A 536 1.69 -10.72 -9.86
C PHE A 536 0.64 -10.18 -8.88
N HIS A 537 -0.63 -10.09 -9.30
CA HIS A 537 -1.73 -9.61 -8.47
C HIS A 537 -1.87 -10.44 -7.19
N LYS A 538 -1.85 -11.78 -7.30
CA LYS A 538 -1.84 -12.67 -6.14
C LYS A 538 -0.61 -12.46 -5.25
N ASN A 539 0.60 -12.38 -5.82
CA ASN A 539 1.84 -12.23 -5.05
C ASN A 539 1.93 -10.88 -4.33
N TYR A 540 1.43 -9.81 -4.95
CA TYR A 540 1.38 -8.48 -4.34
C TYR A 540 0.51 -8.49 -3.08
N HIS A 541 -0.71 -9.02 -3.19
CA HIS A 541 -1.60 -9.18 -2.04
C HIS A 541 -1.03 -10.14 -0.99
N GLN A 542 -0.37 -11.23 -1.42
CA GLN A 542 0.28 -12.16 -0.51
C GLN A 542 1.33 -11.47 0.34
N GLY A 543 2.27 -10.75 -0.27
CA GLY A 543 3.34 -10.08 0.48
C GLY A 543 2.83 -8.97 1.40
N ASN A 544 1.80 -8.23 0.98
CA ASN A 544 1.15 -7.23 1.84
C ASN A 544 0.48 -7.87 3.06
N TRP A 545 -0.33 -8.92 2.87
CA TRP A 545 -0.99 -9.61 3.99
C TRP A 545 0.01 -10.32 4.92
N GLU A 546 1.08 -10.91 4.36
CA GLU A 546 2.18 -11.49 5.15
C GLU A 546 2.89 -10.42 6.00
N ASP A 547 3.13 -9.22 5.46
CA ASP A 547 3.75 -8.11 6.21
C ASP A 547 2.81 -7.54 7.30
N ILE A 548 1.51 -7.42 7.02
CA ILE A 548 0.49 -7.07 8.03
C ILE A 548 0.50 -8.11 9.16
N THR A 549 0.39 -9.40 8.82
CA THR A 549 0.35 -10.50 9.79
C THR A 549 1.63 -10.54 10.63
N TYR A 550 2.80 -10.36 10.00
CA TYR A 550 4.08 -10.30 10.69
C TYR A 550 4.13 -9.23 11.79
N ASN A 551 3.39 -8.13 11.62
CA ASN A 551 3.34 -7.00 12.55
C ASN A 551 2.11 -7.00 13.47
N MET A 552 1.27 -8.03 13.47
CA MET A 552 0.17 -8.18 14.42
C MET A 552 0.67 -8.60 15.81
N ALA A 553 -0.11 -8.31 16.86
CA ALA A 553 0.17 -8.82 18.20
C ALA A 553 0.33 -10.35 18.20
N GLY A 554 1.37 -10.85 18.88
CA GLY A 554 1.71 -12.27 18.91
C GLY A 554 2.62 -12.74 17.79
N HIS A 555 2.97 -11.87 16.83
CA HIS A 555 3.96 -12.15 15.78
C HIS A 555 5.31 -11.48 16.07
N PRO A 556 6.39 -11.82 15.32
CA PRO A 556 7.73 -11.32 15.64
C PRO A 556 7.97 -9.83 15.34
N GLY A 557 7.10 -9.18 14.56
CA GLY A 557 7.22 -7.77 14.18
C GLY A 557 6.88 -6.79 15.30
N PHE A 558 6.48 -5.58 14.93
CA PHE A 558 6.26 -4.47 15.88
C PHE A 558 4.97 -4.58 16.71
N GLY A 559 4.09 -5.54 16.38
CA GLY A 559 2.89 -5.81 17.15
C GLY A 559 1.83 -4.71 17.11
N ASN A 560 1.89 -3.76 16.17
CA ASN A 560 0.97 -2.63 16.06
C ASN A 560 -0.05 -2.76 14.90
N ALA A 561 -0.01 -3.83 14.09
CA ALA A 561 -0.99 -4.05 13.03
C ALA A 561 -2.31 -4.64 13.58
N LEU A 562 -3.44 -4.11 13.12
CA LEU A 562 -4.79 -4.62 13.41
C LEU A 562 -5.38 -5.43 12.24
N GLY A 563 -4.82 -5.30 11.04
CA GLY A 563 -5.34 -5.89 9.80
C GLY A 563 -5.33 -4.88 8.66
N GLY A 564 -6.11 -5.16 7.62
CA GLY A 564 -6.18 -4.28 6.46
C GLY A 564 -7.36 -4.53 5.54
N VAL A 565 -7.61 -3.54 4.69
CA VAL A 565 -8.68 -3.50 3.69
C VAL A 565 -8.05 -3.76 2.31
N ALA A 566 -8.34 -4.92 1.74
CA ALA A 566 -7.96 -5.22 0.37
C ALA A 566 -8.76 -4.36 -0.60
N PHE A 567 -8.07 -3.70 -1.52
CA PHE A 567 -8.65 -2.85 -2.55
C PHE A 567 -8.54 -3.57 -3.91
N GLU A 568 -9.64 -4.03 -4.51
CA GLU A 568 -11.04 -3.97 -4.04
C GLU A 568 -11.89 -5.14 -4.55
N PHE A 569 -13.18 -5.20 -4.19
CA PHE A 569 -14.02 -6.35 -4.52
C PHE A 569 -14.25 -6.55 -6.04
N CYS A 570 -14.64 -5.50 -6.76
CA CYS A 570 -14.93 -5.52 -8.20
C CYS A 570 -14.09 -4.48 -8.94
N ASP A 571 -13.80 -4.73 -10.23
CA ASP A 571 -13.30 -3.67 -11.11
C ASP A 571 -14.29 -2.50 -11.16
N GLU A 572 -13.77 -1.27 -11.17
CA GLU A 572 -14.57 -0.05 -11.17
C GLU A 572 -14.24 0.82 -12.39
N TRP A 573 -14.98 0.60 -13.49
CA TRP A 573 -14.76 1.17 -14.83
C TRP A 573 -14.99 2.69 -14.95
N TRP A 574 -15.15 3.37 -13.82
CA TRP A 574 -15.43 4.79 -13.78
C TRP A 574 -14.27 5.61 -13.22
N LYS A 575 -13.32 4.96 -12.55
CA LYS A 575 -12.26 5.65 -11.82
C LYS A 575 -11.22 6.29 -12.75
N ALA A 576 -11.05 5.83 -13.99
CA ALA A 576 -10.25 6.54 -14.98
C ALA A 576 -11.08 7.62 -15.68
N GLU A 577 -11.57 8.61 -14.92
CA GLU A 577 -12.64 9.54 -15.34
C GLU A 577 -12.40 10.40 -16.60
N LEU A 578 -11.19 10.41 -17.15
CA LEU A 578 -10.88 11.04 -18.44
C LEU A 578 -11.32 10.18 -19.64
N PHE A 579 -11.78 8.95 -19.38
CA PHE A 579 -12.15 7.96 -20.38
C PHE A 579 -13.64 7.59 -20.28
N PRO A 580 -14.23 7.02 -21.35
CA PRO A 580 -15.61 6.55 -21.32
C PRO A 580 -15.83 5.47 -20.26
N GLN A 581 -16.87 5.62 -19.44
CA GLN A 581 -17.18 4.71 -18.32
C GLN A 581 -17.79 3.37 -18.76
N ASP A 582 -18.09 3.22 -20.05
CA ASP A 582 -18.59 2.00 -20.69
C ASP A 582 -17.47 1.17 -21.35
N GLN A 583 -16.21 1.57 -21.17
CA GLN A 583 -15.03 0.89 -21.67
C GLN A 583 -14.00 0.73 -20.57
N HIS A 584 -13.49 -0.48 -20.38
CA HIS A 584 -12.45 -0.72 -19.39
C HIS A 584 -11.14 -0.09 -19.84
N ASN A 585 -10.71 0.98 -19.18
CA ASN A 585 -9.61 1.79 -19.64
C ASN A 585 -8.25 1.10 -19.40
N ALA A 586 -7.50 0.89 -20.49
CA ALA A 586 -6.17 0.27 -20.47
C ALA A 586 -5.03 1.29 -20.60
N GLU A 587 -5.30 2.60 -20.47
CA GLU A 587 -4.26 3.63 -20.47
C GLU A 587 -3.72 3.88 -19.06
N PRO A 588 -2.40 4.03 -18.88
CA PRO A 588 -1.78 4.22 -17.57
C PRO A 588 -2.09 5.62 -17.01
N GLN A 589 -2.46 5.71 -15.73
CA GLN A 589 -2.69 6.99 -15.06
C GLN A 589 -1.39 7.62 -14.53
N HIS A 590 -0.51 6.80 -13.94
CA HIS A 590 0.80 7.21 -13.43
C HIS A 590 1.69 5.99 -13.17
N PRO A 591 3.02 6.17 -13.02
CA PRO A 591 3.91 5.09 -12.60
C PRO A 591 3.52 4.50 -11.24
N ALA A 592 3.64 3.19 -11.07
CA ALA A 592 3.37 2.45 -9.84
C ALA A 592 4.21 1.16 -9.74
N PRO A 593 4.50 0.62 -8.53
CA PRO A 593 5.25 -0.62 -8.37
C PRO A 593 4.39 -1.86 -8.71
N PHE A 594 3.75 -1.86 -9.89
CA PHE A 594 2.85 -2.89 -10.37
C PHE A 594 3.46 -3.67 -11.54
N CYS A 595 2.71 -4.61 -12.12
CA CYS A 595 3.22 -5.64 -13.03
C CYS A 595 4.08 -5.11 -14.20
N ASP A 596 3.74 -3.94 -14.73
CA ASP A 596 4.49 -3.28 -15.82
C ASP A 596 5.05 -1.90 -15.44
N GLY A 597 5.02 -1.53 -14.16
CA GLY A 597 5.47 -0.24 -13.67
C GLY A 597 4.42 0.88 -13.71
N ASN A 598 3.14 0.59 -14.02
CA ASN A 598 2.08 1.61 -14.08
C ASN A 598 0.81 1.24 -13.31
N ASN A 599 0.09 2.26 -12.86
CA ASN A 599 -1.26 2.15 -12.30
C ASN A 599 -2.32 2.15 -13.41
N TYR A 600 -3.30 1.26 -13.24
CA TYR A 600 -4.54 1.14 -14.02
C TYR A 600 -5.72 1.14 -13.06
N GLU A 601 -6.26 2.32 -12.84
CA GLU A 601 -7.19 2.62 -11.74
C GLU A 601 -8.44 1.74 -11.71
N GLU A 602 -8.92 1.29 -12.88
CA GLU A 602 -10.16 0.53 -12.99
C GLU A 602 -9.99 -0.98 -12.78
N TRP A 603 -8.77 -1.46 -12.53
CA TRP A 603 -8.41 -2.89 -12.62
C TRP A 603 -8.08 -3.55 -11.27
N TYR A 604 -8.46 -2.96 -10.14
CA TYR A 604 -8.10 -3.48 -8.80
C TYR A 604 -8.97 -4.64 -8.32
N GLY A 605 -10.03 -4.99 -9.04
CA GLY A 605 -11.03 -5.93 -8.56
C GLY A 605 -10.46 -7.31 -8.23
N PHE A 606 -11.02 -7.99 -7.25
CA PHE A 606 -10.83 -9.44 -7.09
C PHE A 606 -11.73 -10.19 -8.07
N TYR A 607 -12.84 -9.55 -8.45
CA TYR A 607 -13.72 -9.96 -9.53
C TYR A 607 -13.65 -8.94 -10.67
N SER A 608 -13.47 -9.45 -11.88
CA SER A 608 -13.71 -8.67 -13.09
C SER A 608 -15.19 -8.69 -13.47
N LEU A 609 -15.64 -7.62 -14.12
CA LEU A 609 -16.98 -7.52 -14.75
C LEU A 609 -16.99 -8.07 -16.19
N GLY A 610 -15.92 -8.78 -16.59
CA GLY A 610 -15.75 -9.38 -17.92
C GLY A 610 -15.82 -8.34 -19.04
N ASN A 611 -16.70 -8.56 -20.02
CA ASN A 611 -16.93 -7.59 -21.10
C ASN A 611 -17.91 -6.46 -20.74
N GLY A 612 -18.38 -6.40 -19.48
CA GLY A 612 -19.29 -5.37 -18.98
C GLY A 612 -20.77 -5.56 -19.36
N GLN A 613 -21.13 -6.45 -20.28
CA GLN A 613 -22.51 -6.58 -20.78
C GLN A 613 -23.51 -7.06 -19.72
N ASN A 614 -23.04 -7.89 -18.79
CA ASN A 614 -23.87 -8.42 -17.69
C ASN A 614 -23.70 -7.63 -16.38
N SER A 615 -23.09 -6.44 -16.43
CA SER A 615 -22.96 -5.58 -15.27
C SER A 615 -24.32 -5.09 -14.77
N PRO A 616 -24.59 -5.08 -13.45
CA PRO A 616 -23.66 -5.36 -12.34
C PRO A 616 -23.75 -6.80 -11.79
N PHE A 617 -24.32 -7.77 -12.51
CA PHE A 617 -24.63 -9.11 -11.98
C PHE A 617 -23.47 -10.10 -12.08
N MET A 618 -22.66 -10.03 -13.14
CA MET A 618 -21.62 -11.04 -13.38
C MET A 618 -20.34 -10.78 -12.59
N ARG A 619 -19.71 -11.84 -12.09
CA ARG A 619 -18.44 -11.84 -11.38
C ARG A 619 -17.49 -12.86 -12.01
N GLN A 620 -16.38 -12.41 -12.58
CA GLN A 620 -15.34 -13.30 -13.08
C GLN A 620 -14.18 -13.33 -12.07
N PRO A 621 -13.91 -14.46 -11.39
CA PRO A 621 -12.95 -14.53 -10.30
C PRO A 621 -11.50 -14.46 -10.80
N ARG A 622 -10.64 -13.80 -10.02
CA ARG A 622 -9.17 -13.79 -10.18
C ARG A 622 -8.49 -14.71 -9.17
N ALA A 623 -7.25 -15.10 -9.46
CA ALA A 623 -6.48 -16.08 -8.68
C ALA A 623 -6.18 -15.64 -7.23
N VAL A 624 -6.26 -14.34 -6.95
CA VAL A 624 -6.05 -13.77 -5.61
C VAL A 624 -7.09 -14.26 -4.59
N ILE A 625 -8.31 -14.61 -5.03
CA ILE A 625 -9.40 -15.09 -4.16
C ILE A 625 -9.01 -16.39 -3.46
N ASP A 626 -8.34 -17.30 -4.16
CA ASP A 626 -7.94 -18.60 -3.60
C ASP A 626 -6.93 -18.42 -2.47
N TYR A 627 -6.01 -17.47 -2.61
CA TYR A 627 -5.05 -17.12 -1.58
C TYR A 627 -5.75 -16.63 -0.31
N TYR A 628 -6.63 -15.64 -0.41
CA TYR A 628 -7.34 -15.10 0.76
C TYR A 628 -8.27 -16.11 1.40
N THR A 629 -9.00 -16.89 0.59
CA THR A 629 -9.83 -17.99 1.09
C THR A 629 -9.00 -18.94 1.97
N GLN A 630 -7.73 -19.19 1.59
CA GLN A 630 -6.83 -20.04 2.36
C GLN A 630 -6.27 -19.39 3.63
N VAL A 631 -5.98 -18.08 3.63
CA VAL A 631 -5.31 -17.42 4.77
C VAL A 631 -6.28 -16.75 5.75
N TRP A 632 -7.43 -16.25 5.29
CA TRP A 632 -8.42 -15.59 6.14
C TRP A 632 -9.34 -16.56 6.87
N ASN A 633 -9.59 -17.74 6.32
CA ASN A 633 -10.35 -18.79 7.01
C ASN A 633 -9.49 -19.64 7.97
N ARG A 634 -8.22 -19.29 8.22
CA ARG A 634 -7.41 -20.00 9.22
C ARG A 634 -7.85 -19.58 10.63
N PRO A 635 -8.03 -20.56 11.54
CA PRO A 635 -8.48 -20.29 12.90
C PRO A 635 -7.46 -19.56 13.75
#